data_AF-A0A2H6GMY8-F1
#
_entry.id   AF-A0A2H6GMY8-F1
#
_cell.length_a   1.000
_cell.length_b   1.000
_cell.length_c   1.000
_cell.angle_alpha   90.00
_cell.angle_beta   90.00
_cell.angle_gamma   90.00
#
_symmetry.space_group_name_H-M   'P 1'
#
loop_
_entity.id
_entity.type
_entity.pdbx_description
1 polymer ?
#
loop_
_entity_poly.entity_id
_entity_poly.type
_entity_poly.pdbx_seq_one_letter_code
_entity_poly.pdbx_strand_id
1 'polypeptide(L)'
;MKGKWPENPVESGHPVNILGISAFYHDSAASLVCDGKVVAAVQEERFSRVKHDLRFPESAIRYCMEEGGVTPESLDLIAFHEKPFIHFERLLETFFAYAPRGLRQFRQAIPAWLRQKLWIKDIIRKETGFTGRIIFPSHHQSHAAAAFFPSPFEAAAILTMDGVGEWATASYGTGEGNRIEIVGELRFPHSLGLLYSAFTVFTGFAINSGEYKMMGLAPYGEPVYKDIILTELMDLREDGSFRLNMEYFDYCSGLTMTSRRFHALFGALPRVPGSAIRRIDMDLARSVQEVAEEVILRMARFVKRETGLAKLVMSGGVALNSVANGKLEREGVFDEIWIQPAAGDAGSALGAALYGWHQYMDRERETDGIKDSMSGALLGPCFDGEHVERELDRLGAAFQRMEEPELLDKVTALIEQGCVVGWFQGRMEFGPRALGNRSILADARRPEVQARINRDVKFREGFRPFAPSILAEKAAVYFNMKSDSPYMLKVFPIGVEHLKRLTEEEMSLSGLDRLRAVRSDIPAVTHVDGSARVQTVEGRNNPLFAGLLSAFEKKTGCPLLLNTSFNVRGEPMVCTPEEAFRCFMVTGMDAMVIGPFLLDKEDQSDLKDPGEIAETACRTAGERHLRIFGISTGLGLVVMSLVLRWRFSLPFWWTLIVIGGFLAGAGFFLPGILAPVHRYWGRISSAVGRRVFTLCLALGYYGVLWPTALGARLTGRRFLEKGPDRAPGTYWEPCSPVKRESCERQY
;
A
#
# COMPACT_ATOMS: atom_id res chain seq x y z
N MET A 1 23.03 26.30 -25.74
CA MET A 1 23.21 27.47 -24.85
C MET A 1 23.17 26.98 -23.42
N LYS A 2 24.25 27.19 -22.65
CA LYS A 2 24.31 26.87 -21.22
C LYS A 2 23.48 27.92 -20.48
N GLY A 3 22.20 27.63 -20.23
CA GLY A 3 21.39 28.45 -19.34
C GLY A 3 21.91 28.23 -17.91
N LYS A 4 22.36 29.31 -17.26
CA LYS A 4 22.50 29.33 -15.80
C LYS A 4 21.13 28.99 -15.22
N TRP A 5 21.11 28.05 -14.28
CA TRP A 5 19.95 27.66 -13.49
C TRP A 5 19.39 28.89 -12.77
N PRO A 6 18.08 28.96 -12.45
CA PRO A 6 17.60 29.94 -11.50
C PRO A 6 18.48 29.84 -10.25
N GLU A 7 18.98 30.99 -9.80
CA GLU A 7 19.66 31.08 -8.52
C GLU A 7 18.74 30.47 -7.45
N ASN A 8 19.39 29.81 -6.49
CA ASN A 8 18.79 29.10 -5.36
C ASN A 8 17.53 29.85 -4.88
N PRO A 9 16.31 29.25 -4.82
CA PRO A 9 15.06 29.97 -4.52
C PRO A 9 14.97 30.59 -3.10
N VAL A 10 16.09 30.69 -2.39
CA VAL A 10 16.20 31.35 -1.08
C VAL A 10 16.03 32.87 -1.20
N GLU A 11 16.31 33.48 -2.35
CA GLU A 11 16.28 34.95 -2.46
C GLU A 11 14.87 35.57 -2.47
N SER A 12 13.81 34.79 -2.67
CA SER A 12 12.46 35.30 -2.87
C SER A 12 11.58 35.32 -1.61
N GLY A 13 12.06 34.84 -0.45
CA GLY A 13 11.32 34.89 0.81
C GLY A 13 10.00 34.10 0.84
N HIS A 14 9.69 33.34 -0.23
CA HIS A 14 8.56 32.41 -0.28
C HIS A 14 8.99 31.02 0.19
N PRO A 15 8.10 30.27 0.87
CA PRO A 15 8.40 28.90 1.30
C PRO A 15 8.54 27.99 0.08
N VAL A 16 9.51 27.07 0.12
CA VAL A 16 9.76 26.11 -0.95
C VAL A 16 8.80 24.93 -0.81
N ASN A 17 7.98 24.71 -1.84
CA ASN A 17 6.93 23.69 -1.84
C ASN A 17 7.24 22.57 -2.83
N ILE A 18 7.34 21.34 -2.33
CA ILE A 18 7.66 20.14 -3.12
C ILE A 18 6.54 19.11 -2.99
N LEU A 19 5.92 18.77 -4.12
CA LEU A 19 4.90 17.72 -4.20
C LEU A 19 5.54 16.39 -4.64
N GLY A 20 5.40 15.36 -3.82
CA GLY A 20 5.78 13.98 -4.11
C GLY A 20 4.60 13.16 -4.61
N ILE A 21 4.81 12.33 -5.64
CA ILE A 21 3.76 11.52 -6.27
C ILE A 21 4.22 10.06 -6.45
N SER A 22 3.38 9.13 -5.99
CA SER A 22 3.45 7.69 -6.27
C SER A 22 2.17 7.22 -6.96
N ALA A 23 2.26 6.50 -8.09
CA ALA A 23 1.09 6.15 -8.91
C ALA A 23 1.34 4.96 -9.86
N PHE A 24 0.25 4.38 -10.37
CA PHE A 24 0.21 3.40 -11.49
C PHE A 24 0.59 1.94 -11.18
N TYR A 25 0.73 1.55 -9.91
CA TYR A 25 0.96 0.15 -9.50
C TYR A 25 -0.05 -0.34 -8.48
N HIS A 26 0.13 0.08 -7.23
CA HIS A 26 -0.80 -0.06 -6.11
C HIS A 26 -0.46 1.05 -5.10
N ASP A 27 -1.39 1.32 -4.19
CA ASP A 27 -1.18 2.26 -3.08
C ASP A 27 -0.73 3.67 -3.52
N SER A 28 -1.33 4.17 -4.62
CA SER A 28 -1.03 5.51 -5.14
C SER A 28 -1.23 6.56 -4.05
N ALA A 29 -0.33 7.53 -3.98
CA ALA A 29 -0.25 8.48 -2.88
C ALA A 29 0.36 9.80 -3.32
N ALA A 30 0.09 10.84 -2.54
CA ALA A 30 0.74 12.13 -2.66
C ALA A 30 1.24 12.61 -1.30
N SER A 31 2.25 13.48 -1.33
CA SER A 31 2.79 14.13 -0.14
C SER A 31 3.25 15.55 -0.46
N LEU A 32 3.12 16.46 0.49
CA LEU A 32 3.65 17.82 0.39
C LEU A 32 4.71 18.05 1.45
N VAL A 33 5.87 18.55 1.00
CA VAL A 33 6.97 19.03 1.84
C VAL A 33 7.11 20.53 1.63
N CYS A 34 7.04 21.31 2.71
CA CYS A 34 7.21 22.77 2.69
C CYS A 34 8.41 23.12 3.58
N ASP A 35 9.43 23.76 3.01
CA ASP A 35 10.69 24.09 3.71
C ASP A 35 11.28 22.92 4.51
N GLY A 36 11.29 21.74 3.90
CA GLY A 36 11.80 20.51 4.51
C GLY A 36 10.86 19.84 5.51
N LYS A 37 9.73 20.46 5.87
CA LYS A 37 8.74 19.89 6.80
C LYS A 37 7.66 19.12 6.05
N VAL A 38 7.32 17.94 6.56
CA VAL A 38 6.23 17.12 6.02
C VAL A 38 4.89 17.71 6.46
N VAL A 39 4.16 18.33 5.54
CA VAL A 39 2.89 19.01 5.83
C VAL A 39 1.70 18.05 5.71
N ALA A 40 1.70 17.25 4.63
CA ALA A 40 0.62 16.32 4.33
C ALA A 40 1.17 15.09 3.60
N ALA A 41 0.56 13.93 3.86
CA ALA A 41 0.81 12.70 3.10
C ALA A 41 -0.40 11.77 3.21
N VAL A 42 -0.92 11.30 2.09
CA VAL A 42 -2.14 10.49 2.07
C VAL A 42 -2.20 9.59 0.84
N GLN A 43 -2.85 8.44 1.00
CA GLN A 43 -3.09 7.48 -0.09
C GLN A 43 -4.42 7.79 -0.79
N GLU A 44 -4.46 7.62 -2.11
CA GLU A 44 -5.66 7.86 -2.93
C GLU A 44 -6.84 6.96 -2.51
N GLU A 45 -6.55 5.74 -2.02
CA GLU A 45 -7.57 4.79 -1.56
C GLU A 45 -8.44 5.35 -0.41
N ARG A 46 -7.94 6.34 0.35
CA ARG A 46 -8.70 6.98 1.43
C ARG A 46 -9.91 7.74 0.88
N PHE A 47 -9.76 8.38 -0.28
CA PHE A 47 -10.81 9.16 -0.94
C PHE A 47 -11.59 8.31 -1.92
N SER A 48 -10.90 7.50 -2.73
CA SER A 48 -11.54 6.75 -3.82
C SER A 48 -12.35 5.55 -3.33
N ARG A 49 -12.09 5.11 -2.09
CA ARG A 49 -12.64 3.89 -1.46
C ARG A 49 -12.28 2.61 -2.21
N VAL A 50 -11.38 2.68 -3.20
CA VAL A 50 -10.84 1.53 -3.92
C VAL A 50 -9.54 1.13 -3.24
N LYS A 51 -9.57 -0.01 -2.56
CA LYS A 51 -8.39 -0.52 -1.85
C LYS A 51 -7.23 -0.79 -2.79
N HIS A 52 -6.03 -0.34 -2.41
CA HIS A 52 -4.80 -0.39 -3.19
C HIS A 52 -4.92 0.34 -4.53
N ASP A 53 -5.60 1.50 -4.55
CA ASP A 53 -5.83 2.25 -5.79
C ASP A 53 -4.53 2.52 -6.55
N LEU A 54 -4.53 2.12 -7.81
CA LEU A 54 -3.38 2.24 -8.71
C LEU A 54 -3.51 3.45 -9.64
N ARG A 55 -4.64 4.17 -9.62
CA ARG A 55 -4.86 5.32 -10.49
C ARG A 55 -4.00 6.51 -10.08
N PHE A 56 -3.91 7.49 -10.97
CA PHE A 56 -3.26 8.75 -10.64
C PHE A 56 -3.93 9.39 -9.40
N PRO A 57 -3.16 9.84 -8.38
CA PRO A 57 -3.69 10.20 -7.08
C PRO A 57 -4.25 11.64 -7.04
N GLU A 58 -5.28 11.92 -7.85
CA GLU A 58 -5.86 13.27 -7.99
C GLU A 58 -6.40 13.83 -6.68
N SER A 59 -7.08 13.00 -5.88
CA SER A 59 -7.71 13.44 -4.62
C SER A 59 -6.66 13.67 -3.54
N ALA A 60 -5.65 12.80 -3.46
CA ALA A 60 -4.54 12.94 -2.54
C ALA A 60 -3.68 14.16 -2.87
N ILE A 61 -3.41 14.43 -4.15
CA ILE A 61 -2.70 15.65 -4.60
C ILE A 61 -3.49 16.89 -4.16
N ARG A 62 -4.80 16.92 -4.47
CA ARG A 62 -5.67 18.03 -4.11
C ARG A 62 -5.65 18.29 -2.60
N TYR A 63 -5.83 17.25 -1.79
CA TYR A 63 -5.76 17.36 -0.34
C TYR A 63 -4.41 17.92 0.13
N CYS A 64 -3.29 17.40 -0.38
CA CYS A 64 -1.97 17.86 0.03
C CYS A 64 -1.76 19.34 -0.29
N MET A 65 -2.21 19.80 -1.46
CA MET A 65 -2.12 21.19 -1.88
C MET A 65 -3.03 22.11 -1.04
N GLU A 66 -4.27 21.68 -0.77
CA GLU A 66 -5.22 22.41 0.08
C GLU A 66 -4.71 22.53 1.52
N GLU A 67 -4.23 21.44 2.13
CA GLU A 67 -3.69 21.42 3.49
C GLU A 67 -2.46 22.32 3.64
N GLY A 68 -1.61 22.40 2.61
CA GLY A 68 -0.46 23.29 2.61
C GLY A 68 -0.75 24.73 2.21
N GLY A 69 -1.98 25.05 1.78
CA GLY A 69 -2.30 26.36 1.20
C GLY A 69 -1.51 26.66 -0.09
N VAL A 70 -1.15 25.63 -0.85
CA VAL A 70 -0.27 25.70 -2.02
C VAL A 70 -1.10 25.67 -3.30
N THR A 71 -0.90 26.65 -4.18
CA THR A 71 -1.44 26.64 -5.54
C THR A 71 -0.41 26.06 -6.53
N PRO A 72 -0.83 25.60 -7.73
CA PRO A 72 0.10 25.11 -8.76
C PRO A 72 1.24 26.09 -9.10
N GLU A 73 0.99 27.40 -8.99
CA GLU A 73 1.97 28.46 -9.26
C GLU A 73 3.00 28.63 -8.15
N SER A 74 2.63 28.28 -6.91
CA SER A 74 3.52 28.33 -5.74
C SER A 74 4.30 27.04 -5.48
N LEU A 75 4.08 25.99 -6.28
CA LEU A 75 4.92 24.80 -6.27
C LEU A 75 6.28 25.12 -6.92
N ASP A 76 7.37 24.65 -6.30
CA ASP A 76 8.72 24.80 -6.85
C ASP A 76 9.18 23.54 -7.60
N LEU A 77 8.71 22.37 -7.14
CA LEU A 77 9.14 21.07 -7.67
C LEU A 77 8.06 20.01 -7.52
N ILE A 78 7.93 19.15 -8.53
CA ILE A 78 7.24 17.87 -8.38
C ILE A 78 8.25 16.72 -8.50
N ALA A 79 8.17 15.75 -7.62
CA ALA A 79 9.00 14.55 -7.64
C ALA A 79 8.13 13.29 -7.84
N PHE A 80 8.42 12.53 -8.90
CA PHE A 80 7.76 11.26 -9.16
C PHE A 80 8.69 10.10 -8.77
N HIS A 81 8.17 9.16 -8.00
CA HIS A 81 8.96 8.17 -7.25
C HIS A 81 9.85 7.18 -8.03
N GLU A 82 9.73 7.07 -9.35
CA GLU A 82 10.52 6.12 -10.16
C GLU A 82 10.86 6.67 -11.55
N LYS A 83 11.69 5.94 -12.30
CA LYS A 83 12.04 6.21 -13.71
C LYS A 83 11.24 5.32 -14.69
N PRO A 84 10.21 5.85 -15.37
CA PRO A 84 9.31 5.04 -16.20
C PRO A 84 9.99 4.32 -17.38
N PHE A 85 11.01 4.90 -18.01
CA PHE A 85 11.64 4.24 -19.17
C PHE A 85 12.53 3.08 -18.75
N ILE A 86 13.20 3.16 -17.60
CA ILE A 86 13.98 2.02 -17.07
C ILE A 86 13.04 0.88 -16.68
N HIS A 87 11.93 1.19 -16.03
CA HIS A 87 10.92 0.17 -15.70
C HIS A 87 10.37 -0.48 -16.99
N PHE A 88 10.07 0.31 -18.01
CA PHE A 88 9.61 -0.21 -19.29
C PHE A 88 10.66 -1.08 -19.99
N GLU A 89 11.93 -0.70 -19.93
CA GLU A 89 13.05 -1.51 -20.41
C GLU A 89 13.08 -2.88 -19.72
N ARG A 90 13.02 -2.94 -18.38
CA ARG A 90 12.94 -4.22 -17.64
C ARG A 90 11.77 -5.08 -18.12
N LEU A 91 10.60 -4.47 -18.33
CA LEU A 91 9.43 -5.20 -18.80
C LEU A 91 9.68 -5.82 -20.18
N LEU A 92 10.30 -5.09 -21.11
CA LEU A 92 10.68 -5.61 -22.41
C LEU A 92 11.72 -6.73 -22.29
N GLU A 93 12.77 -6.53 -21.50
CA GLU A 93 13.81 -7.56 -21.26
C GLU A 93 13.21 -8.84 -20.66
N THR A 94 12.20 -8.71 -19.80
CA THR A 94 11.45 -9.85 -19.26
C THR A 94 10.72 -10.61 -20.37
N PHE A 95 10.04 -9.91 -21.29
CA PHE A 95 9.41 -10.57 -22.43
C PHE A 95 10.44 -11.21 -23.37
N PHE A 96 11.57 -10.55 -23.63
CA PHE A 96 12.68 -11.13 -24.39
C PHE A 96 13.26 -12.36 -23.70
N ALA A 97 13.33 -12.40 -22.37
CA ALA A 97 13.84 -13.53 -21.62
C ALA A 97 12.92 -14.75 -21.70
N TYR A 98 11.60 -14.57 -21.73
CA TYR A 98 10.63 -15.68 -21.65
C TYR A 98 9.93 -16.06 -22.97
N ALA A 99 10.12 -15.28 -24.04
CA ALA A 99 9.60 -15.61 -25.38
C ALA A 99 10.00 -17.04 -25.82
N PRO A 100 9.11 -17.84 -26.45
CA PRO A 100 7.79 -17.46 -26.96
C PRO A 100 6.64 -17.47 -25.92
N ARG A 101 6.89 -17.82 -24.65
CA ARG A 101 5.88 -17.72 -23.59
C ARG A 101 5.72 -16.26 -23.16
N GLY A 102 4.56 -15.86 -22.62
CA GLY A 102 4.33 -14.48 -22.15
C GLY A 102 3.39 -13.60 -22.97
N LEU A 103 2.87 -14.06 -24.12
CA LEU A 103 1.99 -13.23 -24.98
C LEU A 103 0.78 -12.64 -24.24
N ARG A 104 0.16 -13.40 -23.33
CA ARG A 104 -1.00 -12.91 -22.56
C ARG A 104 -0.63 -11.72 -21.67
N GLN A 105 0.49 -11.83 -20.96
CA GLN A 105 1.02 -10.77 -20.11
C GLN A 105 1.44 -9.55 -20.95
N PHE A 106 2.13 -9.78 -22.08
CA PHE A 106 2.46 -8.72 -23.05
C PHE A 106 1.22 -7.95 -23.51
N ARG A 107 0.15 -8.66 -23.87
CA ARG A 107 -1.12 -8.07 -24.31
C ARG A 107 -1.85 -7.27 -23.23
N GLN A 108 -1.62 -7.57 -21.95
CA GLN A 108 -2.21 -6.84 -20.84
C GLN A 108 -1.36 -5.64 -20.44
N ALA A 109 -0.03 -5.78 -20.39
CA ALA A 109 0.87 -4.77 -19.87
C ALA A 109 1.16 -3.65 -20.87
N ILE A 110 1.58 -3.99 -22.10
CA ILE A 110 2.06 -3.01 -23.10
C ILE A 110 1.06 -1.86 -23.37
N PRO A 111 -0.26 -2.10 -23.49
CA PRO A 111 -1.21 -1.02 -23.79
C PRO A 111 -1.29 0.03 -22.69
N ALA A 112 -1.18 -0.37 -21.42
CA ALA A 112 -1.18 0.55 -20.29
C ALA A 112 0.07 1.44 -20.29
N TRP A 113 1.23 0.85 -20.59
CA TRP A 113 2.50 1.57 -20.72
C TRP A 113 2.48 2.62 -21.84
N LEU A 114 2.08 2.21 -23.04
CA LEU A 114 2.06 3.09 -24.22
C LEU A 114 1.05 4.23 -24.12
N ARG A 115 -0.02 4.07 -23.32
CA ARG A 115 -1.08 5.09 -23.18
C ARG A 115 -0.87 6.03 -22.01
N GLN A 116 -0.25 5.57 -20.92
CA GLN A 116 -0.23 6.31 -19.66
C GLN A 116 1.18 6.39 -19.08
N LYS A 117 1.78 5.27 -18.68
CA LYS A 117 2.97 5.27 -17.82
C LYS A 117 4.19 5.97 -18.44
N LEU A 118 4.39 5.84 -19.76
CA LEU A 118 5.49 6.53 -20.45
C LEU A 118 5.28 8.05 -20.56
N TRP A 119 4.03 8.51 -20.47
CA TRP A 119 3.63 9.92 -20.59
C TRP A 119 3.37 10.56 -19.23
N ILE A 120 3.93 10.00 -18.14
CA ILE A 120 3.69 10.48 -16.77
C ILE A 120 3.97 11.98 -16.60
N LYS A 121 4.99 12.52 -17.28
CA LYS A 121 5.34 13.94 -17.22
C LYS A 121 4.20 14.81 -17.75
N ASP A 122 3.57 14.41 -18.84
CA ASP A 122 2.45 15.13 -19.44
C ASP A 122 1.18 14.97 -18.60
N ILE A 123 0.96 13.78 -18.02
CA ILE A 123 -0.14 13.53 -17.08
C ILE A 123 0.00 14.43 -15.86
N ILE A 124 1.16 14.45 -15.19
CA ILE A 124 1.41 15.30 -14.03
C ILE A 124 1.12 16.76 -14.38
N ARG A 125 1.66 17.28 -15.49
CA ARG A 125 1.44 18.66 -15.92
C ARG A 125 -0.04 18.96 -16.16
N LYS A 126 -0.75 18.04 -16.83
CA LYS A 126 -2.17 18.19 -17.15
C LYS A 126 -3.04 18.18 -15.90
N GLU A 127 -2.80 17.25 -14.98
CA GLU A 127 -3.65 17.05 -13.80
C GLU A 127 -3.34 18.03 -12.66
N THR A 128 -2.10 18.53 -12.56
CA THR A 128 -1.70 19.49 -11.51
C THR A 128 -1.69 20.94 -11.98
N GLY A 129 -1.65 21.19 -13.31
CA GLY A 129 -1.42 22.54 -13.86
C GLY A 129 0.02 23.04 -13.71
N PHE A 130 0.90 22.27 -13.07
CA PHE A 130 2.28 22.68 -12.80
C PHE A 130 3.14 22.69 -14.06
N THR A 131 3.83 23.81 -14.31
CA THR A 131 4.68 24.00 -15.49
C THR A 131 6.17 23.97 -15.18
N GLY A 132 6.54 23.93 -13.89
CA GLY A 132 7.91 23.93 -13.42
C GLY A 132 8.63 22.59 -13.60
N ARG A 133 9.61 22.35 -12.73
CA ARG A 133 10.50 21.20 -12.86
C ARG A 133 9.94 19.94 -12.22
N ILE A 134 9.98 18.84 -12.98
CA ILE A 134 9.59 17.50 -12.52
C ILE A 134 10.84 16.62 -12.48
N ILE A 135 11.11 15.99 -11.34
CA ILE A 135 12.22 15.03 -11.17
C ILE A 135 11.71 13.60 -10.93
N PHE A 136 12.61 12.64 -11.14
CA PHE A 136 12.42 11.20 -11.17
C PHE A 136 13.59 10.51 -10.43
N PRO A 137 13.66 10.59 -9.09
CA PRO A 137 14.50 9.67 -8.31
C PRO A 137 14.14 8.22 -8.64
N SER A 138 15.09 7.28 -8.49
CA SER A 138 14.74 5.87 -8.67
C SER A 138 13.83 5.35 -7.56
N HIS A 139 13.11 4.26 -7.80
CA HIS A 139 12.16 3.67 -6.83
C HIS A 139 12.82 3.40 -5.47
N HIS A 140 13.99 2.78 -5.49
CA HIS A 140 14.72 2.45 -4.26
C HIS A 140 15.38 3.67 -3.61
N GLN A 141 15.72 4.73 -4.37
CA GLN A 141 16.12 6.01 -3.80
C GLN A 141 14.96 6.69 -3.07
N SER A 142 13.76 6.63 -3.65
CA SER A 142 12.54 7.13 -3.00
C SER A 142 12.26 6.37 -1.71
N HIS A 143 12.36 5.04 -1.71
CA HIS A 143 12.26 4.25 -0.48
C HIS A 143 13.32 4.63 0.56
N ALA A 144 14.59 4.69 0.17
CA ALA A 144 15.69 5.07 1.06
C ALA A 144 15.49 6.47 1.65
N ALA A 145 15.05 7.44 0.84
CA ALA A 145 14.73 8.79 1.27
C ALA A 145 13.54 8.85 2.22
N ALA A 146 12.49 8.07 1.96
CA ALA A 146 11.35 7.93 2.87
C ALA A 146 11.78 7.30 4.20
N ALA A 147 12.80 6.46 4.22
CA ALA A 147 13.32 5.84 5.43
C ALA A 147 14.24 6.79 6.23
N PHE A 148 15.29 7.29 5.58
CA PHE A 148 16.37 7.98 6.26
C PHE A 148 15.99 9.38 6.71
N PHE A 149 15.43 10.22 5.83
CA PHE A 149 15.23 11.63 6.13
C PHE A 149 14.24 11.90 7.27
N PRO A 150 13.12 11.16 7.39
CA PRO A 150 12.22 11.32 8.52
C PRO A 150 12.72 10.66 9.82
N SER A 151 13.71 9.77 9.76
CA SER A 151 14.21 9.07 10.94
C SER A 151 14.84 10.03 11.95
N PRO A 152 15.01 9.63 13.22
CA PRO A 152 15.72 10.44 14.22
C PRO A 152 17.25 10.37 14.07
N PHE A 153 17.78 9.68 13.07
CA PHE A 153 19.21 9.33 13.03
C PHE A 153 20.00 10.28 12.12
N GLU A 154 21.04 10.91 12.66
CA GLU A 154 22.02 11.71 11.88
C GLU A 154 22.75 10.88 10.83
N ALA A 155 23.13 9.66 11.21
CA ALA A 155 23.76 8.66 10.35
C ALA A 155 23.12 7.29 10.59
N ALA A 156 22.79 6.59 9.50
CA ALA A 156 22.22 5.24 9.57
C ALA A 156 22.53 4.41 8.33
N ALA A 157 22.68 3.10 8.55
CA ALA A 157 22.62 2.14 7.46
C ALA A 157 21.19 2.12 6.89
N ILE A 158 21.08 1.91 5.58
CA ILE A 158 19.81 1.84 4.87
C ILE A 158 19.65 0.43 4.32
N LEU A 159 18.47 -0.17 4.52
CA LEU A 159 18.07 -1.42 3.88
C LEU A 159 16.65 -1.28 3.31
N THR A 160 16.54 -1.28 1.99
CA THR A 160 15.25 -1.28 1.27
C THR A 160 14.97 -2.69 0.76
N MET A 161 13.76 -3.22 0.99
CA MET A 161 13.36 -4.55 0.56
C MET A 161 11.93 -4.54 0.05
N ASP A 162 11.75 -4.82 -1.23
CA ASP A 162 10.47 -4.61 -1.90
C ASP A 162 10.10 -5.75 -2.87
N GLY A 163 8.91 -5.66 -3.45
CA GLY A 163 8.49 -6.52 -4.55
C GLY A 163 9.40 -6.33 -5.76
N VAL A 164 9.24 -5.21 -6.47
CA VAL A 164 10.03 -4.86 -7.66
C VAL A 164 9.98 -3.34 -7.91
N GLY A 165 11.13 -2.69 -8.03
CA GLY A 165 11.24 -1.32 -8.58
C GLY A 165 11.46 -1.30 -10.10
N GLU A 166 12.36 -0.43 -10.59
CA GLU A 166 12.76 -0.45 -11.99
C GLU A 166 13.56 -1.70 -12.33
N TRP A 167 14.48 -2.08 -11.45
CA TRP A 167 15.25 -3.33 -11.47
C TRP A 167 15.50 -3.87 -10.07
N ALA A 168 15.81 -2.99 -9.13
CA ALA A 168 16.08 -3.36 -7.75
C ALA A 168 14.88 -4.04 -7.08
N THR A 169 15.17 -5.00 -6.23
CA THR A 169 14.22 -5.73 -5.36
C THR A 169 14.64 -5.65 -3.90
N ALA A 170 15.94 -5.46 -3.65
CA ALA A 170 16.49 -4.99 -2.39
C ALA A 170 17.68 -4.07 -2.67
N SER A 171 17.91 -3.07 -1.83
CA SER A 171 19.13 -2.25 -1.89
C SER A 171 19.64 -1.94 -0.49
N TYR A 172 20.93 -1.70 -0.37
CA TYR A 172 21.53 -1.21 0.86
C TYR A 172 22.47 -0.03 0.60
N GLY A 173 22.73 0.73 1.66
CA GLY A 173 23.55 1.91 1.57
C GLY A 173 23.70 2.64 2.91
N THR A 174 24.13 3.89 2.83
CA THR A 174 24.30 4.78 3.98
C THR A 174 23.50 6.05 3.80
N GLY A 175 23.04 6.61 4.92
CA GLY A 175 22.55 7.98 4.98
C GLY A 175 23.34 8.73 6.04
N GLU A 176 23.82 9.94 5.71
CA GLU A 176 24.54 10.83 6.62
C GLU A 176 24.15 12.28 6.34
N GLY A 177 23.66 12.99 7.35
CA GLY A 177 23.17 14.37 7.22
C GLY A 177 22.07 14.48 6.15
N ASN A 178 22.34 15.21 5.07
CA ASN A 178 21.43 15.36 3.92
C ASN A 178 21.77 14.43 2.72
N ARG A 179 22.69 13.47 2.89
CA ARG A 179 23.16 12.56 1.84
C ARG A 179 22.66 11.13 2.04
N ILE A 180 22.39 10.46 0.92
CA ILE A 180 22.02 9.05 0.81
C ILE A 180 22.86 8.49 -0.33
N GLU A 181 23.56 7.40 -0.05
CA GLU A 181 24.35 6.65 -1.02
C GLU A 181 23.88 5.20 -1.03
N ILE A 182 23.39 4.74 -2.19
CA ILE A 182 23.06 3.33 -2.40
C ILE A 182 24.31 2.64 -2.95
N VAL A 183 24.78 1.63 -2.23
CA VAL A 183 26.06 0.95 -2.48
C VAL A 183 25.85 -0.34 -3.28
N GLY A 184 24.80 -1.09 -3.00
CA GLY A 184 24.51 -2.31 -3.74
C GLY A 184 23.03 -2.69 -3.76
N GLU A 185 22.67 -3.53 -4.72
CA GLU A 185 21.29 -3.97 -4.95
C GLU A 185 21.20 -5.44 -5.35
N LEU A 186 20.06 -6.06 -5.05
CA LEU A 186 19.58 -7.27 -5.71
C LEU A 186 18.61 -6.86 -6.81
N ARG A 187 18.62 -7.60 -7.91
CA ARG A 187 17.79 -7.29 -9.08
C ARG A 187 16.72 -8.33 -9.35
N PHE A 188 15.65 -7.85 -9.98
CA PHE A 188 14.62 -8.66 -10.60
C PHE A 188 15.25 -9.70 -11.54
N PRO A 189 14.81 -10.98 -11.50
CA PRO A 189 13.55 -11.45 -10.92
C PRO A 189 13.63 -11.93 -9.46
N HIS A 190 14.76 -11.74 -8.78
CA HIS A 190 14.98 -12.29 -7.45
C HIS A 190 14.49 -11.34 -6.37
N SER A 191 13.32 -11.63 -5.78
CA SER A 191 12.70 -10.77 -4.76
C SER A 191 12.17 -11.60 -3.61
N LEU A 192 12.43 -11.13 -2.40
CA LEU A 192 11.89 -11.73 -1.17
C LEU A 192 10.39 -11.45 -1.08
N GLY A 193 9.96 -10.26 -1.52
CA GLY A 193 8.54 -9.91 -1.64
C GLY A 193 7.81 -10.85 -2.60
N LEU A 194 8.35 -11.08 -3.81
CA LEU A 194 7.73 -11.99 -4.78
C LEU A 194 7.74 -13.46 -4.32
N LEU A 195 8.79 -13.90 -3.62
CA LEU A 195 8.81 -15.22 -2.97
C LEU A 195 7.64 -15.33 -1.98
N TYR A 196 7.50 -14.36 -1.07
CA TYR A 196 6.45 -14.35 -0.07
C TYR A 196 5.04 -14.27 -0.69
N SER A 197 4.85 -13.46 -1.73
CA SER A 197 3.59 -13.37 -2.49
C SER A 197 3.27 -14.67 -3.24
N ALA A 198 4.27 -15.44 -3.68
CA ALA A 198 4.03 -16.75 -4.30
C ALA A 198 3.39 -17.73 -3.32
N PHE A 199 3.91 -17.81 -2.09
CA PHE A 199 3.28 -18.61 -1.03
C PHE A 199 1.91 -18.05 -0.65
N THR A 200 1.77 -16.73 -0.54
CA THR A 200 0.50 -16.06 -0.24
C THR A 200 -0.62 -16.47 -1.20
N VAL A 201 -0.36 -16.49 -2.50
CA VAL A 201 -1.33 -16.93 -3.51
C VAL A 201 -1.54 -18.43 -3.45
N PHE A 202 -0.48 -19.21 -3.27
CA PHE A 202 -0.57 -20.66 -3.19
C PHE A 202 -1.45 -21.12 -2.01
N THR A 203 -1.40 -20.41 -0.89
CA THR A 203 -2.27 -20.63 0.26
C THR A 203 -3.61 -19.91 0.14
N GLY A 204 -4.03 -19.46 -1.05
CA GLY A 204 -5.38 -18.95 -1.34
C GLY A 204 -5.67 -17.55 -0.81
N PHE A 205 -4.64 -16.74 -0.55
CA PHE A 205 -4.79 -15.31 -0.23
C PHE A 205 -4.49 -14.42 -1.44
N ALA A 206 -4.90 -13.15 -1.36
CA ALA A 206 -4.71 -12.17 -2.43
C ALA A 206 -3.34 -11.47 -2.30
N ILE A 207 -2.72 -11.14 -3.43
CA ILE A 207 -1.47 -10.35 -3.48
C ILE A 207 -1.73 -8.93 -2.96
N ASN A 208 -0.71 -8.28 -2.38
CA ASN A 208 -0.70 -6.92 -1.81
C ASN A 208 -1.62 -6.72 -0.59
N SER A 209 -2.36 -7.75 -0.20
CA SER A 209 -3.34 -7.68 0.89
C SER A 209 -3.48 -8.99 1.67
N GLY A 210 -2.66 -9.99 1.38
CA GLY A 210 -2.74 -11.33 1.94
C GLY A 210 -1.47 -11.72 2.67
N GLU A 211 -0.36 -11.03 2.43
CA GLU A 211 0.95 -11.27 3.00
C GLU A 211 0.89 -11.14 4.53
N TYR A 212 0.19 -10.14 5.07
CA TYR A 212 -0.02 -10.04 6.53
C TYR A 212 -0.91 -11.17 7.09
N LYS A 213 -1.75 -11.82 6.26
CA LYS A 213 -2.50 -13.01 6.68
C LYS A 213 -1.59 -14.22 6.78
N MET A 214 -0.60 -14.33 5.89
CA MET A 214 0.45 -15.35 5.99
C MET A 214 1.25 -15.18 7.28
N MET A 215 1.66 -13.95 7.60
CA MET A 215 2.32 -13.66 8.88
C MET A 215 1.45 -14.07 10.07
N GLY A 216 0.15 -13.76 10.04
CA GLY A 216 -0.79 -14.14 11.09
C GLY A 216 -1.07 -15.64 11.14
N LEU A 217 -0.91 -16.37 10.03
CA LEU A 217 -1.12 -17.81 9.95
C LEU A 217 0.12 -18.62 10.38
N ALA A 218 1.31 -18.05 10.23
CA ALA A 218 2.58 -18.71 10.52
C ALA A 218 2.68 -19.33 11.93
N PRO A 219 2.20 -18.70 13.03
CA PRO A 219 2.27 -19.29 14.36
C PRO A 219 1.45 -20.58 14.55
N TYR A 220 0.58 -20.94 13.61
CA TYR A 220 -0.28 -22.13 13.69
C TYR A 220 0.30 -23.37 12.99
N GLY A 221 1.39 -23.20 12.25
CA GLY A 221 2.06 -24.29 11.54
C GLY A 221 3.43 -24.62 12.10
N GLU A 222 4.05 -25.64 11.51
CA GLU A 222 5.42 -26.07 11.78
C GLU A 222 6.33 -25.78 10.58
N PRO A 223 7.63 -25.52 10.76
CA PRO A 223 8.56 -25.13 9.69
C PRO A 223 9.00 -26.33 8.80
N VAL A 224 8.09 -27.24 8.47
CA VAL A 224 8.35 -28.51 7.78
C VAL A 224 9.01 -28.32 6.41
N TYR A 225 8.73 -27.21 5.73
CA TYR A 225 9.18 -26.95 4.36
C TYR A 225 10.36 -25.98 4.27
N LYS A 226 10.88 -25.51 5.41
CA LYS A 226 11.96 -24.51 5.45
C LYS A 226 13.18 -24.94 4.64
N ASP A 227 13.67 -26.15 4.87
CA ASP A 227 14.87 -26.66 4.21
C ASP A 227 14.66 -26.80 2.70
N ILE A 228 13.50 -27.35 2.28
CA ILE A 228 13.16 -27.47 0.86
C ILE A 228 13.10 -26.11 0.18
N ILE A 229 12.57 -25.07 0.84
CA ILE A 229 12.57 -23.71 0.30
C ILE A 229 14.01 -23.22 0.09
N LEU A 230 14.88 -23.41 1.09
CA LEU A 230 16.28 -22.96 1.05
C LEU A 230 17.16 -23.75 0.09
N THR A 231 16.81 -24.99 -0.26
CA THR A 231 17.62 -25.83 -1.16
C THR A 231 17.11 -25.86 -2.60
N GLU A 232 15.79 -25.81 -2.81
CA GLU A 232 15.17 -25.97 -4.13
C GLU A 232 14.71 -24.64 -4.75
N LEU A 233 14.12 -23.75 -3.94
CA LEU A 233 13.50 -22.52 -4.45
C LEU A 233 14.47 -21.35 -4.51
N MET A 234 15.52 -21.34 -3.70
CA MET A 234 16.50 -20.26 -3.68
C MET A 234 17.91 -20.77 -3.38
N ASP A 235 18.90 -19.96 -3.73
CA ASP A 235 20.29 -20.10 -3.30
C ASP A 235 20.63 -18.89 -2.45
N LEU A 236 20.58 -19.06 -1.13
CA LEU A 236 20.83 -18.02 -0.13
C LEU A 236 22.30 -18.02 0.30
N ARG A 237 22.98 -16.88 0.14
CA ARG A 237 24.36 -16.68 0.57
C ARG A 237 24.47 -16.27 2.04
N GLU A 238 25.68 -16.27 2.55
CA GLU A 238 25.99 -15.86 3.94
C GLU A 238 25.72 -14.37 4.19
N ASP A 239 25.95 -13.54 3.16
CA ASP A 239 25.67 -12.10 3.17
C ASP A 239 24.19 -11.73 3.00
N GLY A 240 23.30 -12.73 2.95
CA GLY A 240 21.87 -12.55 2.78
C GLY A 240 21.43 -12.29 1.33
N SER A 241 22.36 -12.12 0.39
CA SER A 241 22.05 -12.05 -1.03
C SER A 241 21.53 -13.41 -1.52
N PHE A 242 20.65 -13.42 -2.52
CA PHE A 242 20.09 -14.66 -3.04
C PHE A 242 19.66 -14.57 -4.49
N ARG A 243 19.57 -15.74 -5.13
CA ARG A 243 18.83 -15.93 -6.38
C ARG A 243 17.74 -16.97 -6.20
N LEU A 244 16.59 -16.69 -6.80
CA LEU A 244 15.47 -17.63 -6.87
C LEU A 244 15.65 -18.58 -8.07
N ASN A 245 15.24 -19.83 -7.89
CA ASN A 245 15.12 -20.78 -8.99
C ASN A 245 13.81 -20.53 -9.75
N MET A 246 13.91 -19.84 -10.89
CA MET A 246 12.75 -19.36 -11.64
C MET A 246 11.92 -20.46 -12.31
N GLU A 247 12.37 -21.73 -12.27
CA GLU A 247 11.58 -22.86 -12.77
C GLU A 247 10.31 -23.13 -11.92
N TYR A 248 10.32 -22.68 -10.66
CA TYR A 248 9.21 -22.82 -9.72
C TYR A 248 8.23 -21.62 -9.76
N PHE A 249 8.56 -20.56 -10.50
CA PHE A 249 7.76 -19.34 -10.53
C PHE A 249 7.25 -19.05 -11.95
N ASP A 250 6.09 -18.39 -12.05
CA ASP A 250 5.46 -18.07 -13.34
C ASP A 250 5.14 -16.57 -13.50
N TYR A 251 5.47 -15.71 -12.52
CA TYR A 251 5.15 -14.27 -12.59
C TYR A 251 5.90 -13.49 -13.69
N CYS A 252 6.94 -14.10 -14.29
CA CYS A 252 7.67 -13.51 -15.42
C CYS A 252 7.09 -13.89 -16.80
N SER A 253 6.22 -14.90 -16.88
CA SER A 253 5.70 -15.42 -18.17
C SER A 253 4.21 -15.76 -18.20
N GLY A 254 3.59 -15.86 -17.04
CA GLY A 254 2.19 -16.23 -16.85
C GLY A 254 1.41 -15.18 -16.08
N LEU A 255 0.21 -15.56 -15.66
CA LEU A 255 -0.70 -14.72 -14.87
C LEU A 255 -0.81 -15.20 -13.42
N THR A 256 0.08 -16.12 -13.01
CA THR A 256 0.11 -16.74 -11.69
C THR A 256 1.52 -16.63 -11.11
N MET A 257 1.62 -16.64 -9.77
CA MET A 257 2.93 -16.56 -9.11
C MET A 257 3.72 -17.87 -9.17
N THR A 258 3.05 -19.00 -9.02
CA THR A 258 3.65 -20.34 -8.87
C THR A 258 3.51 -21.18 -10.13
N SER A 259 4.55 -21.95 -10.50
CA SER A 259 4.52 -22.88 -11.63
C SER A 259 3.98 -24.27 -11.24
N ARG A 260 3.77 -25.15 -12.23
CA ARG A 260 3.43 -26.57 -11.96
C ARG A 260 4.51 -27.31 -11.17
N ARG A 261 5.78 -26.90 -11.30
CA ARG A 261 6.88 -27.51 -10.52
C ARG A 261 6.77 -27.13 -9.05
N PHE A 262 6.32 -25.91 -8.74
CA PHE A 262 6.04 -25.50 -7.37
C PHE A 262 4.92 -26.36 -6.76
N HIS A 263 3.88 -26.63 -7.55
CA HIS A 263 2.76 -27.49 -7.10
C HIS A 263 3.24 -28.91 -6.83
N ALA A 264 4.07 -29.46 -7.71
CA ALA A 264 4.67 -30.78 -7.53
C ALA A 264 5.62 -30.83 -6.32
N LEU A 265 6.42 -29.79 -6.10
CA LEU A 265 7.39 -29.71 -5.00
C LEU A 265 6.72 -29.85 -3.63
N PHE A 266 5.57 -29.20 -3.44
CA PHE A 266 4.81 -29.26 -2.19
C PHE A 266 3.69 -30.31 -2.20
N GLY A 267 3.57 -31.10 -3.28
CA GLY A 267 2.55 -32.13 -3.41
C GLY A 267 1.11 -31.61 -3.31
N ALA A 268 0.87 -30.34 -3.64
CA ALA A 268 -0.43 -29.70 -3.46
C ALA A 268 -0.78 -28.71 -4.57
N LEU A 269 -2.07 -28.49 -4.77
CA LEU A 269 -2.59 -27.43 -5.62
C LEU A 269 -2.81 -26.15 -4.80
N PRO A 270 -2.76 -24.97 -5.46
CA PRO A 270 -3.13 -23.70 -4.84
C PRO A 270 -4.51 -23.80 -4.18
N ARG A 271 -4.62 -23.31 -2.95
CA ARG A 271 -5.88 -23.31 -2.22
C ARG A 271 -6.88 -22.36 -2.89
N VAL A 272 -8.13 -22.79 -3.00
CA VAL A 272 -9.21 -21.95 -3.50
C VAL A 272 -9.49 -20.83 -2.49
N PRO A 273 -9.52 -19.55 -2.90
CA PRO A 273 -9.82 -18.45 -1.99
C PRO A 273 -11.13 -18.66 -1.23
N GLY A 274 -11.10 -18.46 0.09
CA GLY A 274 -12.27 -18.64 0.97
C GLY A 274 -12.56 -20.09 1.39
N SER A 275 -11.88 -21.10 0.84
CA SER A 275 -12.01 -22.48 1.34
C SER A 275 -11.41 -22.63 2.75
N ALA A 276 -11.70 -23.75 3.42
CA ALA A 276 -11.06 -24.08 4.69
C ALA A 276 -9.52 -24.09 4.58
N ILE A 277 -8.85 -23.61 5.64
CA ILE A 277 -7.40 -23.62 5.77
C ILE A 277 -6.95 -25.05 6.06
N ARG A 278 -5.97 -25.54 5.30
CA ARG A 278 -5.42 -26.90 5.44
C ARG A 278 -4.16 -26.84 6.32
N ARG A 279 -3.75 -27.99 6.84
CA ARG A 279 -2.51 -28.11 7.62
C ARG A 279 -1.29 -27.63 6.85
N ILE A 280 -1.17 -28.04 5.58
CA ILE A 280 -0.09 -27.61 4.69
C ILE A 280 -0.04 -26.08 4.53
N ASP A 281 -1.17 -25.37 4.54
CA ASP A 281 -1.15 -23.91 4.38
C ASP A 281 -0.51 -23.23 5.61
N MET A 282 -0.77 -23.76 6.80
CA MET A 282 -0.15 -23.29 8.04
C MET A 282 1.35 -23.60 8.07
N ASP A 283 1.74 -24.84 7.71
CA ASP A 283 3.15 -25.25 7.70
C ASP A 283 3.96 -24.50 6.63
N LEU A 284 3.37 -24.22 5.46
CA LEU A 284 3.98 -23.37 4.43
C LEU A 284 4.11 -21.93 4.92
N ALA A 285 3.10 -21.38 5.58
CA ALA A 285 3.16 -20.04 6.16
C ALA A 285 4.26 -19.93 7.22
N ARG A 286 4.39 -20.93 8.11
CA ARG A 286 5.47 -20.99 9.09
C ARG A 286 6.84 -21.07 8.41
N SER A 287 6.97 -21.95 7.43
CA SER A 287 8.24 -22.22 6.74
C SER A 287 8.75 -20.99 5.97
N VAL A 288 7.90 -20.35 5.16
CA VAL A 288 8.32 -19.15 4.40
C VAL A 288 8.59 -17.95 5.31
N GLN A 289 7.87 -17.83 6.43
CA GLN A 289 8.11 -16.78 7.41
C GLN A 289 9.49 -16.93 8.06
N GLU A 290 9.89 -18.14 8.45
CA GLU A 290 11.24 -18.39 8.97
C GLU A 290 12.34 -18.16 7.93
N VAL A 291 12.09 -18.50 6.65
CA VAL A 291 13.02 -18.19 5.56
C VAL A 291 13.16 -16.68 5.38
N ALA A 292 12.07 -15.93 5.37
CA ALA A 292 12.12 -14.47 5.25
C ALA A 292 12.88 -13.83 6.42
N GLU A 293 12.65 -14.30 7.64
CA GLU A 293 13.42 -13.88 8.82
C GLU A 293 14.92 -14.14 8.69
N GLU A 294 15.30 -15.33 8.20
CA GLU A 294 16.71 -15.70 8.00
C GLU A 294 17.38 -14.80 6.95
N VAL A 295 16.71 -14.56 5.82
CA VAL A 295 17.21 -13.69 4.75
C VAL A 295 17.42 -12.27 5.28
N ILE A 296 16.39 -11.69 5.93
CA ILE A 296 16.45 -10.33 6.47
C ILE A 296 17.58 -10.21 7.51
N LEU A 297 17.73 -11.19 8.39
CA LEU A 297 18.77 -11.17 9.42
C LEU A 297 20.18 -11.24 8.83
N ARG A 298 20.40 -12.06 7.81
CA ARG A 298 21.70 -12.12 7.10
C ARG A 298 22.00 -10.83 6.35
N MET A 299 21.01 -10.26 5.66
CA MET A 299 21.14 -8.97 4.99
C MET A 299 21.51 -7.88 6.01
N ALA A 300 20.80 -7.79 7.13
CA ALA A 300 21.08 -6.81 8.16
C ALA A 300 22.49 -6.95 8.75
N ARG A 301 22.94 -8.18 9.04
CA ARG A 301 24.32 -8.44 9.51
C ARG A 301 25.37 -8.07 8.47
N PHE A 302 25.10 -8.34 7.19
CA PHE A 302 25.97 -7.93 6.10
C PHE A 302 26.05 -6.40 5.99
N VAL A 303 24.91 -5.72 5.95
CA VAL A 303 24.83 -4.25 5.87
C VAL A 303 25.52 -3.59 7.06
N LYS A 304 25.37 -4.15 8.27
CA LYS A 304 26.08 -3.68 9.48
C LYS A 304 27.60 -3.74 9.29
N ARG A 305 28.12 -4.84 8.74
CA ARG A 305 29.57 -4.99 8.47
C ARG A 305 30.05 -4.06 7.38
N GLU A 306 29.28 -3.92 6.31
CA GLU A 306 29.66 -3.13 5.13
C GLU A 306 29.64 -1.63 5.41
N THR A 307 28.66 -1.15 6.17
CA THR A 307 28.49 0.27 6.48
C THR A 307 29.23 0.70 7.75
N GLY A 308 29.44 -0.22 8.70
CA GLY A 308 29.98 0.10 10.03
C GLY A 308 29.03 0.90 10.94
N LEU A 309 27.81 1.24 10.49
CA LEU A 309 26.91 2.15 11.21
C LEU A 309 26.14 1.45 12.34
N ALA A 310 25.88 2.18 13.43
CA ALA A 310 25.19 1.70 14.63
C ALA A 310 23.68 1.48 14.45
N LYS A 311 23.05 2.30 13.59
CA LYS A 311 21.61 2.42 13.44
C LYS A 311 21.16 1.96 12.06
N LEU A 312 19.95 1.42 11.96
CA LEU A 312 19.37 0.94 10.70
C LEU A 312 18.04 1.65 10.41
N VAL A 313 17.85 2.11 9.19
CA VAL A 313 16.54 2.51 8.66
C VAL A 313 16.07 1.53 7.59
N MET A 314 14.77 1.22 7.60
CA MET A 314 14.17 0.24 6.68
C MET A 314 12.91 0.77 5.99
N SER A 315 12.73 0.35 4.74
CA SER A 315 11.54 0.59 3.92
C SER A 315 11.39 -0.46 2.81
N GLY A 316 10.38 -0.30 1.96
CA GLY A 316 9.94 -1.29 0.97
C GLY A 316 8.88 -2.22 1.56
N GLY A 317 8.05 -2.83 0.71
CA GLY A 317 6.89 -3.62 1.16
C GLY A 317 7.22 -4.75 2.13
N VAL A 318 8.43 -5.33 2.04
CA VAL A 318 8.88 -6.41 2.94
C VAL A 318 9.18 -5.87 4.35
N ALA A 319 9.56 -4.60 4.50
CA ALA A 319 9.79 -3.97 5.80
C ALA A 319 8.51 -3.82 6.65
N LEU A 320 7.33 -4.10 6.09
CA LEU A 320 6.08 -4.23 6.85
C LEU A 320 5.94 -5.57 7.59
N ASN A 321 6.88 -6.50 7.40
CA ASN A 321 6.91 -7.78 8.12
C ASN A 321 7.33 -7.59 9.59
N SER A 322 6.35 -7.23 10.42
CA SER A 322 6.57 -6.93 11.84
C SER A 322 7.12 -8.09 12.67
N VAL A 323 6.94 -9.33 12.22
CA VAL A 323 7.51 -10.51 12.89
C VAL A 323 9.02 -10.55 12.66
N ALA A 324 9.46 -10.36 11.41
CA ALA A 324 10.88 -10.27 11.08
C ALA A 324 11.54 -9.05 11.74
N ASN A 325 10.87 -7.90 11.74
CA ASN A 325 11.37 -6.69 12.39
C ASN A 325 11.59 -6.88 13.90
N GLY A 326 10.61 -7.47 14.60
CA GLY A 326 10.74 -7.77 16.03
C GLY A 326 11.85 -8.77 16.33
N LYS A 327 12.08 -9.75 15.44
CA LYS A 327 13.21 -10.68 15.56
C LYS A 327 14.55 -9.96 15.36
N LEU A 328 14.66 -9.12 14.35
CA LEU A 328 15.88 -8.36 14.05
C LEU A 328 16.29 -7.47 15.22
N GLU A 329 15.34 -6.81 15.88
CA GLU A 329 15.62 -6.01 17.09
C GLU A 329 16.12 -6.87 18.26
N ARG A 330 15.51 -8.04 18.49
CA ARG A 330 15.94 -8.95 19.57
C ARG A 330 17.37 -9.45 19.37
N GLU A 331 17.73 -9.76 18.13
CA GLU A 331 19.08 -10.19 17.74
C GLU A 331 20.15 -9.11 17.99
N GLY A 332 19.77 -7.83 18.12
CA GLY A 332 20.70 -6.76 18.48
C GLY A 332 21.80 -6.52 17.46
N VAL A 333 21.52 -6.73 16.17
CA VAL A 333 22.49 -6.48 15.08
C VAL A 333 22.81 -4.99 14.96
N PHE A 334 21.81 -4.14 15.21
CA PHE A 334 21.90 -2.69 15.28
C PHE A 334 21.41 -2.24 16.66
N ASP A 335 21.94 -1.11 17.12
CA ASP A 335 21.58 -0.54 18.42
C ASP A 335 20.15 0.00 18.40
N GLU A 336 19.78 0.61 17.26
CA GLU A 336 18.44 1.14 17.01
C GLU A 336 17.99 0.85 15.58
N ILE A 337 16.69 0.57 15.44
CA ILE A 337 16.06 0.28 14.15
C ILE A 337 14.82 1.16 14.01
N TRP A 338 14.79 1.97 12.95
CA TRP A 338 13.63 2.77 12.57
C TRP A 338 13.06 2.28 11.23
N ILE A 339 11.74 2.18 11.16
CA ILE A 339 11.05 1.63 9.97
C ILE A 339 9.97 2.62 9.57
N GLN A 340 9.94 2.97 8.29
CA GLN A 340 8.97 3.93 7.76
C GLN A 340 7.52 3.42 7.95
N PRO A 341 6.63 4.13 8.67
CA PRO A 341 5.21 3.72 8.86
C PRO A 341 4.47 3.38 7.57
N ALA A 342 4.74 4.12 6.49
CA ALA A 342 4.22 3.85 5.16
C ALA A 342 5.29 3.16 4.27
N ALA A 343 5.97 2.12 4.76
CA ALA A 343 7.14 1.52 4.10
C ALA A 343 6.93 1.03 2.66
N GLY A 344 5.71 0.65 2.26
CA GLY A 344 5.39 0.28 0.88
C GLY A 344 5.36 1.48 -0.08
N ASP A 345 4.88 1.27 -1.30
CA ASP A 345 4.95 2.24 -2.41
C ASP A 345 4.29 3.59 -2.13
N ALA A 346 3.32 3.64 -1.22
CA ALA A 346 2.72 4.90 -0.77
C ALA A 346 3.79 5.85 -0.19
N GLY A 347 4.71 5.33 0.63
CA GLY A 347 5.77 6.11 1.26
C GLY A 347 6.78 6.65 0.25
N SER A 348 6.86 6.07 -0.94
CA SER A 348 7.75 6.57 -2.01
C SER A 348 7.31 7.94 -2.53
N ALA A 349 6.05 8.36 -2.36
CA ALA A 349 5.64 9.73 -2.62
C ALA A 349 6.39 10.71 -1.70
N LEU A 350 6.37 10.43 -0.38
CA LEU A 350 7.10 11.22 0.63
C LEU A 350 8.60 11.19 0.39
N GLY A 351 9.14 10.00 0.12
CA GLY A 351 10.54 9.81 -0.20
C GLY A 351 11.00 10.62 -1.41
N ALA A 352 10.20 10.67 -2.48
CA ALA A 352 10.52 11.45 -3.67
C ALA A 352 10.57 12.96 -3.35
N ALA A 353 9.63 13.48 -2.56
CA ALA A 353 9.64 14.89 -2.14
C ALA A 353 10.86 15.24 -1.27
N LEU A 354 11.19 14.38 -0.28
CA LEU A 354 12.34 14.57 0.59
C LEU A 354 13.67 14.41 -0.16
N TYR A 355 13.74 13.51 -1.14
CA TYR A 355 14.86 13.43 -2.08
C TYR A 355 14.99 14.75 -2.86
N GLY A 356 13.86 15.30 -3.32
CA GLY A 356 13.76 16.62 -3.92
C GLY A 356 14.41 17.73 -3.09
N TRP A 357 14.07 17.78 -1.80
CA TRP A 357 14.61 18.76 -0.86
C TRP A 357 16.10 18.56 -0.56
N HIS A 358 16.49 17.37 -0.06
CA HIS A 358 17.84 17.13 0.46
C HIS A 358 18.87 16.81 -0.63
N GLN A 359 18.55 15.93 -1.58
CA GLN A 359 19.50 15.54 -2.63
C GLN A 359 19.46 16.49 -3.83
N TYR A 360 18.26 16.83 -4.28
CA TYR A 360 18.10 17.60 -5.50
C TYR A 360 18.14 19.10 -5.28
N MET A 361 17.77 19.67 -4.13
CA MET A 361 17.96 21.10 -3.85
C MET A 361 19.18 21.38 -2.96
N ASP A 362 19.85 20.31 -2.50
CA ASP A 362 21.02 20.38 -1.63
C ASP A 362 20.76 21.15 -0.33
N ARG A 363 19.60 20.89 0.28
CA ARG A 363 19.20 21.50 1.54
C ARG A 363 19.66 20.67 2.72
N GLU A 364 20.03 21.35 3.80
CA GLU A 364 20.38 20.69 5.05
C GLU A 364 19.19 19.93 5.63
N ARG A 365 19.51 18.93 6.45
CA ARG A 365 18.53 18.16 7.22
C ARG A 365 18.63 18.57 8.67
N GLU A 366 17.49 18.80 9.28
CA GLU A 366 17.37 19.06 10.71
C GLU A 366 16.90 17.78 11.40
N THR A 367 17.62 17.33 12.43
CA THR A 367 17.17 16.26 13.32
C THR A 367 17.60 16.57 14.75
N ASP A 368 16.78 16.19 15.73
CA ASP A 368 17.09 16.35 17.15
C ASP A 368 17.78 15.10 17.74
N GLY A 369 18.01 14.07 16.92
CA GLY A 369 18.63 12.82 17.35
C GLY A 369 17.72 11.89 18.16
N ILE A 370 16.50 12.34 18.48
CA ILE A 370 15.63 11.70 19.47
C ILE A 370 14.31 11.29 18.82
N LYS A 371 13.73 12.14 17.98
CA LYS A 371 12.37 11.99 17.47
C LYS A 371 12.35 12.00 15.96
N ASP A 372 11.50 11.14 15.40
CA ASP A 372 11.26 11.16 13.97
C ASP A 372 10.36 12.36 13.58
N SER A 373 10.37 12.70 12.31
CA SER A 373 9.59 13.82 11.76
C SER A 373 8.27 13.35 11.12
N MET A 374 7.78 12.15 11.46
CA MET A 374 6.53 11.61 10.88
C MET A 374 5.29 12.09 11.64
N SER A 375 5.44 12.76 12.78
CA SER A 375 4.32 13.29 13.58
C SER A 375 3.28 12.22 13.93
N GLY A 376 3.74 11.02 14.35
CA GLY A 376 2.87 9.88 14.62
C GLY A 376 2.19 9.29 13.37
N ALA A 377 2.69 9.65 12.18
CA ALA A 377 2.06 9.43 10.88
C ALA A 377 0.69 10.11 10.72
N LEU A 378 0.34 11.09 11.55
CA LEU A 378 -0.94 11.81 11.50
C LEU A 378 -0.90 12.94 10.46
N LEU A 379 -0.83 12.57 9.18
CA LEU A 379 -0.54 13.47 8.04
C LEU A 379 -1.70 13.58 7.03
N GLY A 380 -2.79 12.86 7.25
CA GLY A 380 -3.98 12.87 6.40
C GLY A 380 -5.07 13.82 6.88
N PRO A 381 -6.26 13.77 6.23
CA PRO A 381 -7.37 14.68 6.50
C PRO A 381 -7.83 14.73 7.96
N CYS A 382 -8.25 15.92 8.39
CA CYS A 382 -8.88 16.19 9.68
C CYS A 382 -10.20 16.91 9.45
N PHE A 383 -11.15 16.71 10.37
CA PHE A 383 -12.46 17.32 10.33
C PHE A 383 -12.72 17.99 11.68
N ASP A 384 -13.07 19.27 11.66
CA ASP A 384 -13.40 20.01 12.88
C ASP A 384 -14.78 19.60 13.42
N GLY A 385 -15.06 19.99 14.66
CA GLY A 385 -16.32 19.65 15.33
C GLY A 385 -17.55 20.20 14.61
N GLU A 386 -17.48 21.40 14.04
CA GLU A 386 -18.63 22.02 13.34
C GLU A 386 -18.96 21.33 12.02
N HIS A 387 -17.95 20.87 11.29
CA HIS A 387 -18.13 20.05 10.10
C HIS A 387 -18.72 18.69 10.48
N VAL A 388 -18.17 18.03 11.51
CA VAL A 388 -18.69 16.74 11.98
C VAL A 388 -20.16 16.86 12.40
N GLU A 389 -20.51 17.87 13.20
CA GLU A 389 -21.88 18.10 13.68
C GLU A 389 -22.86 18.25 12.51
N ARG A 390 -22.53 19.12 11.55
CA ARG A 390 -23.35 19.30 10.33
C ARG A 390 -23.51 18.02 9.52
N GLU A 391 -22.46 17.22 9.43
CA GLU A 391 -22.52 15.95 8.71
C GLU A 391 -23.39 14.91 9.44
N LEU A 392 -23.28 14.83 10.76
CA LEU A 392 -24.13 13.95 11.58
C LEU A 392 -25.61 14.37 11.51
N ASP A 393 -25.91 15.67 11.60
CA ASP A 393 -27.25 16.22 11.43
C ASP A 393 -27.82 15.89 10.05
N ARG A 394 -27.02 16.08 8.98
CA ARG A 394 -27.40 15.74 7.61
C ARG A 394 -27.74 14.26 7.45
N LEU A 395 -27.04 13.39 8.17
CA LEU A 395 -27.26 11.95 8.17
C LEU A 395 -28.42 11.52 9.09
N GLY A 396 -28.98 12.43 9.88
CA GLY A 396 -30.02 12.14 10.86
C GLY A 396 -29.53 11.27 12.03
N ALA A 397 -28.23 11.35 12.34
CA ALA A 397 -27.63 10.58 13.42
C ALA A 397 -28.06 11.12 14.78
N ALA A 398 -28.32 10.22 15.75
CA ALA A 398 -28.50 10.61 17.15
C ALA A 398 -27.12 10.69 17.81
N PHE A 399 -26.76 11.84 18.38
CA PHE A 399 -25.45 12.04 18.99
C PHE A 399 -25.53 12.96 20.22
N GLN A 400 -24.52 12.82 21.09
CA GLN A 400 -24.34 13.66 22.28
C GLN A 400 -22.98 14.35 22.19
N ARG A 401 -22.95 15.67 22.34
CA ARG A 401 -21.70 16.43 22.45
C ARG A 401 -21.22 16.38 23.90
N MET A 402 -19.94 16.06 24.09
CA MET A 402 -19.32 15.95 25.41
C MET A 402 -18.01 16.72 25.45
N GLU A 403 -17.68 17.26 26.62
CA GLU A 403 -16.35 17.80 26.88
C GLU A 403 -15.34 16.67 27.08
N GLU A 404 -14.06 16.94 26.81
CA GLU A 404 -13.02 15.90 26.80
C GLU A 404 -12.97 15.03 28.07
N PRO A 405 -12.98 15.56 29.30
CA PRO A 405 -12.92 14.72 30.50
C PRO A 405 -14.12 13.79 30.65
N GLU A 406 -15.32 14.27 30.30
CA GLU A 406 -16.57 13.48 30.34
C GLU A 406 -16.56 12.40 29.25
N LEU A 407 -16.12 12.78 28.04
CA LEU A 407 -16.00 11.86 26.92
C LEU A 407 -15.04 10.71 27.25
N LEU A 408 -13.86 11.02 27.78
CA LEU A 408 -12.88 10.00 28.16
C LEU A 408 -13.40 9.05 29.24
N ASP A 409 -14.08 9.57 30.27
CA ASP A 409 -14.70 8.74 31.31
C ASP A 409 -15.80 7.82 30.75
N LYS A 410 -16.69 8.37 29.92
CA LYS A 410 -17.78 7.63 29.29
C LYS A 410 -17.26 6.54 28.35
N VAL A 411 -16.30 6.85 27.48
CA VAL A 411 -15.70 5.90 26.55
C VAL A 411 -14.95 4.80 27.30
N THR A 412 -14.20 5.17 28.35
CA THR A 412 -13.53 4.21 29.23
C THR A 412 -14.54 3.25 29.86
N ALA A 413 -15.68 3.75 30.34
CA ALA A 413 -16.74 2.92 30.90
C ALA A 413 -17.37 1.96 29.88
N LEU A 414 -17.63 2.41 28.66
CA LEU A 414 -18.14 1.56 27.57
C LEU A 414 -17.15 0.43 27.26
N ILE A 415 -15.89 0.77 27.06
CA ILE A 415 -14.86 -0.22 26.74
C ILE A 415 -14.71 -1.26 27.87
N GLU A 416 -14.69 -0.81 29.13
CA GLU A 416 -14.64 -1.70 30.31
C GLU A 416 -15.83 -2.68 30.37
N GLN A 417 -17.02 -2.23 30.00
CA GLN A 417 -18.22 -3.06 29.90
C GLN A 417 -18.15 -4.08 28.75
N GLY A 418 -17.10 -4.00 27.94
CA GLY A 418 -16.84 -4.89 26.82
C GLY A 418 -17.43 -4.38 25.51
N CYS A 419 -17.81 -3.10 25.40
CA CYS A 419 -18.22 -2.49 24.15
C CYS A 419 -17.04 -2.35 23.18
N VAL A 420 -17.34 -2.47 21.89
CA VAL A 420 -16.43 -2.19 20.78
C VAL A 420 -16.77 -0.80 20.27
N VAL A 421 -15.80 0.11 20.35
CA VAL A 421 -15.99 1.53 20.09
C VAL A 421 -15.26 1.93 18.82
N GLY A 422 -15.98 2.48 17.85
CA GLY A 422 -15.37 3.19 16.71
C GLY A 422 -14.79 4.52 17.20
N TRP A 423 -13.55 4.82 16.83
CA TRP A 423 -12.80 5.99 17.31
C TRP A 423 -12.26 6.78 16.12
N PHE A 424 -12.84 7.97 15.90
CA PHE A 424 -12.51 8.88 14.81
C PHE A 424 -12.07 10.23 15.39
N GLN A 425 -10.78 10.51 15.34
CA GLN A 425 -10.20 11.73 15.91
C GLN A 425 -9.15 12.35 15.01
N GLY A 426 -9.05 13.68 15.02
CA GLY A 426 -7.95 14.44 14.41
C GLY A 426 -7.55 14.03 12.99
N ARG A 427 -6.27 14.26 12.67
CA ARG A 427 -5.65 13.91 11.39
C ARG A 427 -5.56 12.40 11.20
N MET A 428 -5.89 11.93 10.01
CA MET A 428 -5.79 10.52 9.63
C MET A 428 -4.34 10.03 9.53
N GLU A 429 -4.13 8.75 9.85
CA GLU A 429 -2.85 8.05 9.72
C GLU A 429 -2.43 7.83 8.25
N PHE A 430 -1.16 8.06 7.95
CA PHE A 430 -0.53 7.71 6.69
C PHE A 430 0.11 6.32 6.76
N GLY A 431 -0.28 5.44 5.84
CA GLY A 431 0.15 4.05 5.79
C GLY A 431 -0.96 3.05 6.15
N PRO A 432 -0.62 1.76 6.33
CA PRO A 432 -1.61 0.68 6.40
C PRO A 432 -2.17 0.41 7.80
N ARG A 433 -1.67 1.09 8.85
CA ARG A 433 -2.04 0.84 10.25
C ARG A 433 -2.88 2.00 10.77
N ALA A 434 -3.93 1.68 11.53
CA ALA A 434 -4.55 2.67 12.39
C ALA A 434 -3.75 2.77 13.69
N LEU A 435 -3.52 4.00 14.13
CA LEU A 435 -2.61 4.39 15.20
C LEU A 435 -3.31 5.30 16.21
N GLY A 436 -4.64 5.16 16.33
CA GLY A 436 -5.43 5.83 17.37
C GLY A 436 -6.27 7.00 16.87
N ASN A 437 -6.40 7.22 15.55
CA ASN A 437 -7.22 8.30 14.99
C ASN A 437 -8.32 7.80 14.04
N ARG A 438 -8.14 6.63 13.41
CA ARG A 438 -9.19 5.93 12.66
C ARG A 438 -9.21 4.47 13.10
N SER A 439 -9.59 4.28 14.35
CA SER A 439 -9.43 3.03 15.10
C SER A 439 -10.76 2.41 15.52
N ILE A 440 -10.75 1.11 15.77
CA ILE A 440 -11.79 0.40 16.52
C ILE A 440 -11.10 -0.11 17.79
N LEU A 441 -11.64 0.29 18.93
CA LEU A 441 -11.07 0.10 20.24
C LEU A 441 -11.91 -0.87 21.06
N ALA A 442 -11.25 -1.69 21.88
CA ALA A 442 -11.92 -2.58 22.81
C ALA A 442 -11.01 -3.01 23.97
N ASP A 443 -11.60 -3.63 25.00
CA ASP A 443 -10.86 -4.11 26.16
C ASP A 443 -10.04 -5.36 25.81
N ALA A 444 -8.72 -5.26 25.93
CA ALA A 444 -7.80 -6.33 25.58
C ALA A 444 -7.86 -7.54 26.55
N ARG A 445 -8.41 -7.34 27.76
CA ARG A 445 -8.49 -8.35 28.83
C ARG A 445 -9.58 -9.40 28.57
N ARG A 446 -10.52 -9.08 27.68
CA ARG A 446 -11.72 -9.89 27.41
C ARG A 446 -11.49 -10.87 26.25
N PRO A 447 -11.48 -12.19 26.48
CA PRO A 447 -11.19 -13.17 25.43
C PRO A 447 -12.25 -13.19 24.31
N GLU A 448 -13.50 -12.88 24.63
CA GLU A 448 -14.62 -12.90 23.68
C GLU A 448 -14.57 -11.78 22.63
N VAL A 449 -13.90 -10.66 22.97
CA VAL A 449 -13.87 -9.45 22.13
C VAL A 449 -13.15 -9.70 20.80
N GLN A 450 -12.06 -10.47 20.80
CA GLN A 450 -11.35 -10.80 19.56
C GLN A 450 -12.26 -11.54 18.57
N ALA A 451 -12.99 -12.55 19.06
CA ALA A 451 -13.92 -13.32 18.23
C ALA A 451 -15.09 -12.45 17.75
N ARG A 452 -15.63 -11.58 18.61
CA ARG A 452 -16.72 -10.65 18.28
C ARG A 452 -16.30 -9.67 17.18
N ILE A 453 -15.16 -9.00 17.33
CA ILE A 453 -14.67 -8.04 16.31
C ILE A 453 -14.42 -8.76 14.98
N ASN A 454 -13.78 -9.94 14.99
CA ASN A 454 -13.53 -10.66 13.74
C ASN A 454 -14.82 -11.07 13.00
N ARG A 455 -15.85 -11.50 13.74
CA ARG A 455 -17.12 -11.97 13.18
C ARG A 455 -18.09 -10.85 12.81
N ASP A 456 -18.37 -9.96 13.76
CA ASP A 456 -19.51 -9.04 13.71
C ASP A 456 -19.14 -7.64 13.21
N VAL A 457 -17.84 -7.29 13.24
CA VAL A 457 -17.34 -5.97 12.81
C VAL A 457 -16.51 -6.09 11.54
N LYS A 458 -15.59 -7.05 11.50
CA LYS A 458 -14.62 -7.19 10.42
C LYS A 458 -15.03 -8.18 9.35
N PHE A 459 -15.97 -9.08 9.63
CA PHE A 459 -16.41 -10.14 8.72
C PHE A 459 -15.23 -10.92 8.12
N ARG A 460 -14.28 -11.32 8.99
CA ARG A 460 -13.00 -11.91 8.60
C ARG A 460 -12.62 -13.16 9.40
N GLU A 461 -11.55 -13.81 8.95
CA GLU A 461 -11.04 -15.05 9.51
C GLU A 461 -10.62 -14.88 11.00
N GLY A 462 -11.05 -15.80 11.86
CA GLY A 462 -10.87 -15.70 13.32
C GLY A 462 -9.42 -15.76 13.81
N PHE A 463 -8.50 -16.34 13.02
CA PHE A 463 -7.08 -16.43 13.38
C PHE A 463 -6.32 -15.10 13.25
N ARG A 464 -6.94 -14.05 12.69
CA ARG A 464 -6.26 -12.77 12.51
C ARG A 464 -6.07 -12.10 13.87
N PRO A 465 -4.82 -11.83 14.29
CA PRO A 465 -4.57 -11.17 15.55
C PRO A 465 -4.95 -9.67 15.48
N PHE A 466 -5.09 -9.08 16.67
CA PHE A 466 -5.19 -7.64 16.87
C PHE A 466 -3.94 -7.11 17.58
N ALA A 467 -3.78 -5.80 17.61
CA ALA A 467 -2.63 -5.13 18.19
C ALA A 467 -3.04 -4.37 19.45
N PRO A 468 -2.19 -4.32 20.50
CA PRO A 468 -2.38 -3.39 21.60
C PRO A 468 -1.83 -2.01 21.27
N SER A 469 -2.53 -0.98 21.73
CA SER A 469 -1.98 0.37 21.95
C SER A 469 -1.78 0.59 23.44
N ILE A 470 -0.57 1.00 23.84
CA ILE A 470 -0.15 1.14 25.24
C ILE A 470 0.62 2.46 25.43
N LEU A 471 0.50 3.06 26.60
CA LEU A 471 1.35 4.19 27.00
C LEU A 471 2.84 3.81 26.94
N ALA A 472 3.67 4.63 26.29
CA ALA A 472 5.08 4.32 26.04
C ALA A 472 5.84 3.97 27.33
N GLU A 473 5.62 4.74 28.39
CA GLU A 473 6.24 4.55 29.71
C GLU A 473 5.82 3.26 30.44
N LYS A 474 4.75 2.59 29.99
CA LYS A 474 4.26 1.31 30.52
C LYS A 474 4.59 0.13 29.62
N ALA A 475 5.06 0.37 28.40
CA ALA A 475 5.23 -0.67 27.39
C ALA A 475 6.22 -1.78 27.82
N ALA A 476 7.36 -1.38 28.41
CA ALA A 476 8.40 -2.31 28.86
C ALA A 476 7.98 -3.18 30.06
N VAL A 477 6.90 -2.82 30.77
CA VAL A 477 6.32 -3.65 31.84
C VAL A 477 5.52 -4.81 31.25
N TYR A 478 4.78 -4.57 30.15
CA TYR A 478 3.92 -5.59 29.56
C TYR A 478 4.62 -6.44 28.49
N PHE A 479 5.63 -5.88 27.83
CA PHE A 479 6.28 -6.48 26.67
C PHE A 479 7.79 -6.44 26.82
N ASN A 480 8.46 -7.51 26.39
CA ASN A 480 9.92 -7.57 26.34
C ASN A 480 10.42 -6.73 25.14
N MET A 481 10.55 -5.42 25.39
CA MET A 481 10.89 -4.38 24.41
C MET A 481 12.19 -3.69 24.78
N LYS A 482 13.02 -3.38 23.78
CA LYS A 482 14.25 -2.58 23.93
C LYS A 482 14.08 -1.14 23.46
N SER A 483 13.15 -0.92 22.53
CA SER A 483 12.83 0.40 21.99
C SER A 483 11.33 0.55 21.75
N ASP A 484 10.89 1.78 21.57
CA ASP A 484 9.52 2.11 21.23
C ASP A 484 9.09 1.54 19.87
N SER A 485 7.76 1.40 19.71
CA SER A 485 7.12 0.93 18.48
C SER A 485 5.88 1.77 18.19
N PRO A 486 6.04 3.06 17.84
CA PRO A 486 4.90 3.96 17.65
C PRO A 486 4.00 3.62 16.45
N TYR A 487 4.50 2.80 15.52
CA TYR A 487 3.84 2.51 14.24
C TYR A 487 3.29 1.09 14.09
N MET A 488 3.29 0.29 15.17
CA MET A 488 2.91 -1.12 15.13
C MET A 488 3.68 -1.94 14.07
N LEU A 489 4.98 -1.68 13.92
CA LEU A 489 5.84 -2.34 12.94
C LEU A 489 6.74 -3.42 13.54
N LYS A 490 6.61 -3.71 14.84
CA LYS A 490 7.42 -4.70 15.54
C LYS A 490 6.54 -5.60 16.42
N VAL A 491 6.93 -6.86 16.55
CA VAL A 491 6.27 -7.87 17.39
C VAL A 491 7.16 -8.22 18.56
N PHE A 492 6.61 -8.16 19.77
CA PHE A 492 7.32 -8.38 21.02
C PHE A 492 6.70 -9.52 21.83
N PRO A 493 7.52 -10.34 22.50
CA PRO A 493 7.02 -11.27 23.52
C PRO A 493 6.34 -10.49 24.66
N ILE A 494 5.26 -11.06 25.19
CA ILE A 494 4.62 -10.57 26.41
C ILE A 494 5.50 -10.94 27.61
N GLY A 495 5.54 -10.07 28.62
CA GLY A 495 6.22 -10.31 29.90
C GLY A 495 5.73 -11.60 30.56
N VAL A 496 6.64 -12.36 31.17
CA VAL A 496 6.34 -13.67 31.76
C VAL A 496 5.29 -13.61 32.87
N GLU A 497 5.23 -12.48 33.58
CA GLU A 497 4.29 -12.12 34.63
C GLU A 497 2.85 -11.94 34.12
N HIS A 498 2.69 -11.61 32.84
CA HIS A 498 1.40 -11.43 32.18
C HIS A 498 0.95 -12.70 31.43
N LEU A 499 1.83 -13.69 31.29
CA LEU A 499 1.52 -14.98 30.69
C LEU A 499 0.85 -15.93 31.69
N LYS A 500 -0.13 -16.69 31.21
CA LYS A 500 -0.82 -17.72 31.98
C LYS A 500 -0.24 -19.09 31.68
N ARG A 501 -0.12 -19.91 32.72
CA ARG A 501 0.25 -21.32 32.57
C ARG A 501 -0.89 -22.08 31.90
N LEU A 502 -0.59 -22.70 30.76
CA LEU A 502 -1.53 -23.54 30.04
C LEU A 502 -1.73 -24.89 30.74
N THR A 503 -2.94 -25.41 30.66
CA THR A 503 -3.28 -26.78 31.08
C THR A 503 -2.72 -27.80 30.09
N GLU A 504 -2.64 -29.08 30.48
CA GLU A 504 -2.19 -30.17 29.59
C GLU A 504 -3.06 -30.27 28.32
N GLU A 505 -4.38 -30.08 28.47
CA GLU A 505 -5.32 -30.04 27.35
C GLU A 505 -5.00 -28.88 26.39
N GLU A 506 -4.81 -27.67 26.91
CA GLU A 506 -4.49 -26.49 26.09
C GLU A 506 -3.12 -26.57 25.40
N MET A 507 -2.15 -27.25 26.03
CA MET A 507 -0.84 -27.54 25.43
C MET A 507 -0.93 -28.57 24.30
N SER A 508 -1.91 -29.47 24.34
CA SER A 508 -2.12 -30.49 23.30
C SER A 508 -2.84 -29.96 22.05
N LEU A 509 -3.42 -28.76 22.11
CA LEU A 509 -4.13 -28.14 20.97
C LEU A 509 -3.16 -27.88 19.81
N SER A 510 -3.63 -28.12 18.58
CA SER A 510 -2.82 -27.96 17.36
C SER A 510 -3.55 -27.15 16.29
N GLY A 511 -2.79 -26.56 15.36
CA GLY A 511 -3.35 -25.73 14.30
C GLY A 511 -4.23 -24.61 14.87
N LEU A 512 -5.33 -24.31 14.19
CA LEU A 512 -6.25 -23.24 14.58
C LEU A 512 -6.93 -23.46 15.95
N ASP A 513 -7.00 -24.69 16.46
CA ASP A 513 -7.60 -24.96 17.77
C ASP A 513 -6.82 -24.32 18.92
N ARG A 514 -5.55 -23.97 18.70
CA ARG A 514 -4.73 -23.20 19.65
C ARG A 514 -5.34 -21.85 20.04
N LEU A 515 -6.30 -21.32 19.25
CA LEU A 515 -7.06 -20.10 19.57
C LEU A 515 -7.95 -20.25 20.82
N ARG A 516 -8.32 -21.48 21.21
CA ARG A 516 -9.25 -21.72 22.31
C ARG A 516 -8.61 -21.49 23.70
N ALA A 517 -7.29 -21.42 23.74
CA ALA A 517 -6.54 -21.40 24.99
C ALA A 517 -6.10 -19.97 25.35
N VAL A 518 -6.34 -19.59 26.61
CA VAL A 518 -6.12 -18.22 27.10
C VAL A 518 -4.70 -18.08 27.64
N ARG A 519 -3.86 -17.32 26.94
CA ARG A 519 -2.40 -17.27 27.16
C ARG A 519 -1.90 -16.16 28.08
N SER A 520 -2.73 -15.17 28.35
CA SER A 520 -2.33 -13.99 29.12
C SER A 520 -3.52 -13.36 29.83
N ASP A 521 -3.24 -12.34 30.63
CA ASP A 521 -4.24 -11.41 31.17
C ASP A 521 -4.82 -10.42 30.13
N ILE A 522 -4.19 -10.32 28.95
CA ILE A 522 -4.62 -9.53 27.78
C ILE A 522 -4.89 -10.40 26.53
N PRO A 523 -5.78 -11.41 26.62
CA PRO A 523 -5.92 -12.44 25.59
C PRO A 523 -6.34 -11.91 24.21
N ALA A 524 -7.09 -10.81 24.10
CA ALA A 524 -7.64 -10.37 22.82
C ALA A 524 -6.56 -9.86 21.83
N VAL A 525 -5.40 -9.47 22.36
CA VAL A 525 -4.24 -8.95 21.61
C VAL A 525 -3.04 -9.90 21.65
N THR A 526 -3.16 -11.03 22.34
CA THR A 526 -2.07 -12.00 22.51
C THR A 526 -2.10 -13.04 21.40
N HIS A 527 -1.01 -13.15 20.67
CA HIS A 527 -0.81 -14.18 19.66
C HIS A 527 -0.65 -15.57 20.30
N VAL A 528 -0.88 -16.62 19.52
CA VAL A 528 -0.78 -18.01 20.01
C VAL A 528 0.64 -18.44 20.45
N ASP A 529 1.66 -17.66 20.09
CA ASP A 529 3.06 -17.80 20.49
C ASP A 529 3.45 -16.90 21.69
N GLY A 530 2.48 -16.23 22.33
CA GLY A 530 2.73 -15.37 23.50
C GLY A 530 3.33 -14.01 23.14
N SER A 531 3.20 -13.56 21.89
CA SER A 531 3.66 -12.25 21.42
C SER A 531 2.50 -11.29 21.11
N ALA A 532 2.80 -10.01 20.89
CA ALA A 532 1.85 -9.03 20.37
C ALA A 532 2.55 -8.01 19.47
N ARG A 533 1.81 -7.41 18.52
CA ARG A 533 2.31 -6.33 17.65
C ARG A 533 1.94 -4.97 18.23
N VAL A 534 2.89 -4.32 18.91
CA VAL A 534 2.60 -3.23 19.85
C VAL A 534 2.66 -1.84 19.19
N GLN A 535 1.70 -0.97 19.54
CA GLN A 535 1.82 0.48 19.39
C GLN A 535 2.18 1.13 20.73
N THR A 536 3.31 1.82 20.80
CA THR A 536 3.59 2.73 21.91
C THR A 536 3.00 4.11 21.62
N VAL A 537 2.38 4.74 22.62
CA VAL A 537 1.69 6.02 22.48
C VAL A 537 2.29 7.03 23.44
N GLU A 538 2.72 8.16 22.90
CA GLU A 538 3.15 9.35 23.65
C GLU A 538 2.10 10.46 23.53
N GLY A 539 1.88 11.21 24.61
CA GLY A 539 0.93 12.32 24.63
C GLY A 539 1.28 13.49 23.71
N ARG A 540 2.53 13.59 23.21
CA ARG A 540 2.97 14.70 22.33
C ARG A 540 2.22 14.73 21.01
N ASN A 541 2.11 13.59 20.33
CA ASN A 541 1.55 13.51 18.97
C ASN A 541 0.05 13.22 18.99
N ASN A 542 -0.43 12.51 20.01
CA ASN A 542 -1.84 12.14 20.13
C ASN A 542 -2.33 12.25 21.59
N PRO A 543 -2.47 13.48 22.11
CA PRO A 543 -2.78 13.71 23.53
C PRO A 543 -4.13 13.10 23.95
N LEU A 544 -5.16 13.19 23.11
CA LEU A 544 -6.48 12.65 23.41
C LEU A 544 -6.45 11.11 23.52
N PHE A 545 -5.74 10.44 22.62
CA PHE A 545 -5.61 8.97 22.67
C PHE A 545 -4.74 8.51 23.86
N ALA A 546 -3.67 9.24 24.19
CA ALA A 546 -2.91 9.00 25.41
C ALA A 546 -3.76 9.25 26.67
N GLY A 547 -4.62 10.26 26.65
CA GLY A 547 -5.59 10.55 27.70
C GLY A 547 -6.59 9.40 27.90
N LEU A 548 -7.11 8.83 26.81
CA LEU A 548 -7.98 7.64 26.86
C LEU A 548 -7.27 6.43 27.49
N LEU A 549 -6.02 6.14 27.08
CA LEU A 549 -5.25 5.05 27.67
C LEU A 549 -4.98 5.28 29.17
N SER A 550 -4.66 6.52 29.55
CA SER A 550 -4.43 6.89 30.95
C SER A 550 -5.70 6.78 31.79
N ALA A 551 -6.85 7.21 31.25
CA ALA A 551 -8.14 7.08 31.91
C ALA A 551 -8.52 5.60 32.09
N PHE A 552 -8.28 4.78 31.07
CA PHE A 552 -8.49 3.33 31.12
C PHE A 552 -7.57 2.65 32.14
N GLU A 553 -6.28 3.02 32.20
CA GLU A 553 -5.34 2.54 33.23
C GLU A 553 -5.85 2.88 34.63
N LYS A 554 -6.20 4.14 34.86
CA LYS A 554 -6.66 4.62 36.18
C LYS A 554 -7.89 3.86 36.66
N LYS A 555 -8.79 3.52 35.75
CA LYS A 555 -10.05 2.82 36.08
C LYS A 555 -9.85 1.31 36.25
N THR A 556 -9.01 0.70 35.43
CA THR A 556 -8.98 -0.77 35.28
C THR A 556 -7.69 -1.43 35.73
N GLY A 557 -6.64 -0.64 35.98
CA GLY A 557 -5.26 -1.10 36.21
C GLY A 557 -4.52 -1.54 34.93
N CYS A 558 -5.18 -1.51 33.76
CA CYS A 558 -4.60 -1.95 32.48
C CYS A 558 -4.26 -0.74 31.60
N PRO A 559 -2.98 -0.53 31.22
CA PRO A 559 -2.55 0.67 30.49
C PRO A 559 -2.72 0.56 28.97
N LEU A 560 -3.47 -0.43 28.49
CA LEU A 560 -3.55 -0.75 27.07
C LEU A 560 -4.95 -1.11 26.61
N LEU A 561 -5.21 -0.83 25.34
CA LEU A 561 -6.43 -1.15 24.61
C LEU A 561 -6.11 -1.98 23.37
N LEU A 562 -7.04 -2.84 22.98
CA LEU A 562 -7.03 -3.41 21.64
C LEU A 562 -7.28 -2.29 20.62
N ASN A 563 -6.46 -2.22 19.59
CA ASN A 563 -6.59 -1.29 18.48
C ASN A 563 -6.54 -2.04 17.14
N THR A 564 -7.53 -1.78 16.29
CA THR A 564 -7.54 -2.20 14.89
C THR A 564 -8.04 -1.09 13.98
N SER A 565 -7.76 -1.15 12.68
CA SER A 565 -8.24 -0.19 11.69
C SER A 565 -9.74 0.03 11.74
N PHE A 566 -10.23 1.23 11.46
CA PHE A 566 -11.66 1.50 11.31
C PHE A 566 -12.08 1.30 9.85
N ASN A 567 -12.59 0.10 9.55
CA ASN A 567 -13.08 -0.35 8.25
C ASN A 567 -13.75 -1.73 8.34
N VAL A 568 -14.31 -2.19 7.22
CA VAL A 568 -14.73 -3.58 7.02
C VAL A 568 -13.79 -4.32 6.06
N ARG A 569 -13.96 -5.64 5.92
CA ARG A 569 -13.16 -6.43 4.99
C ARG A 569 -13.37 -5.95 3.55
N GLY A 570 -12.26 -5.65 2.88
CA GLY A 570 -12.24 -5.28 1.47
C GLY A 570 -12.20 -3.77 1.24
N GLU A 571 -12.47 -2.98 2.27
CA GLU A 571 -12.48 -1.52 2.17
C GLU A 571 -11.21 -0.88 2.77
N PRO A 572 -10.81 0.30 2.26
CA PRO A 572 -9.83 1.17 2.91
C PRO A 572 -10.30 1.63 4.29
N MET A 573 -9.38 2.15 5.10
CA MET A 573 -9.71 2.82 6.37
C MET A 573 -10.65 4.01 6.12
N VAL A 574 -11.67 4.22 6.95
CA VAL A 574 -12.62 5.34 6.79
C VAL A 574 -11.89 6.68 6.84
N CYS A 575 -12.25 7.58 5.93
CA CYS A 575 -11.64 8.90 5.81
C CYS A 575 -12.58 9.99 6.35
N THR A 576 -13.83 10.02 5.89
CA THR A 576 -14.81 11.09 6.19
C THR A 576 -15.79 10.73 7.33
N PRO A 577 -16.46 11.71 7.96
CA PRO A 577 -17.53 11.45 8.94
C PRO A 577 -18.66 10.57 8.39
N GLU A 578 -19.07 10.80 7.14
CA GLU A 578 -20.09 10.00 6.46
C GLU A 578 -19.67 8.53 6.31
N GLU A 579 -18.41 8.28 5.93
CA GLU A 579 -17.89 6.91 5.84
C GLU A 579 -17.80 6.24 7.20
N ALA A 580 -17.36 6.96 8.23
CA ALA A 580 -17.28 6.46 9.61
C ALA A 580 -18.67 6.09 10.13
N PHE A 581 -19.66 6.95 9.96
CA PHE A 581 -21.04 6.70 10.35
C PHE A 581 -21.66 5.52 9.59
N ARG A 582 -21.46 5.43 8.26
CA ARG A 582 -21.92 4.27 7.48
C ARG A 582 -21.28 2.97 7.97
N CYS A 583 -19.96 2.97 8.15
CA CYS A 583 -19.24 1.80 8.67
C CYS A 583 -19.74 1.44 10.07
N PHE A 584 -20.01 2.45 10.92
CA PHE A 584 -20.63 2.26 12.22
C PHE A 584 -21.96 1.55 12.08
N MET A 585 -22.89 2.07 11.29
CA MET A 585 -24.24 1.50 11.13
C MET A 585 -24.26 0.07 10.59
N VAL A 586 -23.39 -0.29 9.65
CA VAL A 586 -23.37 -1.64 9.02
C VAL A 586 -22.54 -2.69 9.77
N THR A 587 -21.95 -2.34 10.91
CA THR A 587 -21.13 -3.26 11.73
C THR A 587 -21.69 -3.42 13.14
N GLY A 588 -21.30 -4.50 13.82
CA GLY A 588 -21.62 -4.75 15.23
C GLY A 588 -20.78 -3.96 16.23
N MET A 589 -20.46 -2.69 15.93
CA MET A 589 -19.89 -1.77 16.93
C MET A 589 -21.01 -1.24 17.82
N ASP A 590 -20.72 -1.10 19.11
CA ASP A 590 -21.72 -0.71 20.12
C ASP A 590 -21.82 0.81 20.23
N ALA A 591 -20.70 1.53 20.06
CA ALA A 591 -20.68 2.98 20.05
C ALA A 591 -19.66 3.52 19.04
N MET A 592 -19.82 4.78 18.65
CA MET A 592 -18.83 5.52 17.87
C MET A 592 -18.56 6.88 18.51
N VAL A 593 -17.29 7.23 18.59
CA VAL A 593 -16.81 8.55 18.98
C VAL A 593 -16.23 9.22 17.75
N ILE A 594 -16.73 10.41 17.43
CA ILE A 594 -16.22 11.23 16.33
C ILE A 594 -16.06 12.68 16.79
N GLY A 595 -14.81 13.14 16.87
CA GLY A 595 -14.53 14.43 17.51
C GLY A 595 -15.08 14.46 18.95
N PRO A 596 -15.81 15.52 19.36
CA PRO A 596 -16.43 15.62 20.68
C PRO A 596 -17.78 14.89 20.80
N PHE A 597 -18.20 14.13 19.78
CA PHE A 597 -19.53 13.51 19.73
C PHE A 597 -19.48 12.01 20.03
N LEU A 598 -20.37 11.56 20.90
CA LEU A 598 -20.63 10.16 21.19
C LEU A 598 -21.95 9.73 20.55
N LEU A 599 -21.92 8.63 19.82
CA LEU A 599 -23.09 7.97 19.23
C LEU A 599 -23.23 6.58 19.83
N ASP A 600 -24.40 6.30 20.40
CA ASP A 600 -24.78 4.95 20.81
C ASP A 600 -25.50 4.27 19.65
N LYS A 601 -25.23 2.97 19.43
CA LYS A 601 -25.88 2.19 18.39
C LYS A 601 -27.38 2.05 18.66
N GLU A 602 -27.78 1.90 19.92
CA GLU A 602 -29.17 1.66 20.31
C GLU A 602 -30.07 2.88 20.04
N ASP A 603 -29.50 4.08 20.02
CA ASP A 603 -30.21 5.33 19.76
C ASP A 603 -30.39 5.63 18.27
N GLN A 604 -29.72 4.89 17.37
CA GLN A 604 -29.80 5.15 15.93
C GLN A 604 -31.05 4.53 15.33
N SER A 605 -31.80 5.33 14.56
CA SER A 605 -32.84 4.78 13.70
C SER A 605 -32.21 3.95 12.58
N ASP A 606 -32.86 2.86 12.17
CA ASP A 606 -32.46 2.06 11.02
C ASP A 606 -32.22 2.97 9.81
N LEU A 607 -31.04 2.87 9.19
CA LEU A 607 -30.75 3.58 7.95
C LEU A 607 -31.85 3.24 6.94
N LYS A 608 -32.66 4.23 6.56
CA LYS A 608 -33.46 4.15 5.34
C LYS A 608 -32.49 3.84 4.19
N ASP A 609 -32.87 2.84 3.41
CA ASP A 609 -32.07 2.16 2.39
C ASP A 609 -31.01 3.08 1.71
N PRO A 610 -29.70 2.81 1.87
CA PRO A 610 -28.61 3.59 1.27
C PRO A 610 -28.64 3.68 -0.26
N GLY A 611 -29.52 2.94 -0.93
CA GLY A 611 -29.70 2.95 -2.38
C GLY A 611 -30.17 4.28 -2.99
N GLU A 612 -30.89 5.14 -2.26
CA GLU A 612 -31.51 6.34 -2.86
C GLU A 612 -30.52 7.49 -3.13
N ILE A 613 -29.44 7.62 -2.35
CA ILE A 613 -28.50 8.75 -2.47
C ILE A 613 -27.51 8.54 -3.64
N ALA A 614 -27.21 7.29 -3.99
CA ALA A 614 -26.34 6.96 -5.13
C ALA A 614 -27.05 7.07 -6.51
N GLU A 615 -28.38 6.92 -6.54
CA GLU A 615 -29.16 6.92 -7.79
C GLU A 615 -29.32 8.32 -8.41
N THR A 616 -29.26 9.36 -7.59
CA THR A 616 -29.55 10.74 -8.03
C THR A 616 -28.34 11.39 -8.71
N ALA A 617 -27.11 11.01 -8.35
CA ALA A 617 -25.88 11.46 -9.01
C ALA A 617 -25.60 10.74 -10.35
N CYS A 618 -26.10 9.51 -10.53
CA CYS A 618 -25.85 8.70 -11.72
C CYS A 618 -26.75 9.11 -12.92
N ARG A 619 -27.95 9.64 -12.65
CA ARG A 619 -28.91 10.06 -13.70
C ARG A 619 -28.45 11.28 -14.51
N THR A 620 -27.83 12.27 -13.87
CA THR A 620 -27.42 13.55 -14.50
C THR A 620 -26.20 13.41 -15.43
N ALA A 621 -25.29 12.45 -15.15
CA ALA A 621 -24.13 12.18 -16.02
C ALA A 621 -24.50 11.38 -17.29
N GLY A 622 -25.47 10.46 -17.18
CA GLY A 622 -25.88 9.58 -18.28
C GLY A 622 -26.54 10.32 -19.45
N GLU A 623 -27.34 11.35 -19.18
CA GLU A 623 -28.04 12.10 -20.23
C GLU A 623 -27.08 12.93 -21.10
N ARG A 624 -26.07 13.55 -20.51
CA ARG A 624 -25.08 14.35 -21.25
C ARG A 624 -24.30 13.52 -22.27
N HIS A 625 -23.91 12.30 -21.90
CA HIS A 625 -23.18 11.38 -22.78
C HIS A 625 -24.04 10.89 -23.95
N LEU A 626 -25.33 10.62 -23.71
CA LEU A 626 -26.27 10.18 -24.75
C LEU A 626 -26.56 11.29 -25.78
N ARG A 627 -26.63 12.55 -25.34
CA ARG A 627 -26.72 13.71 -26.24
C ARG A 627 -25.51 13.81 -27.17
N ILE A 628 -24.30 13.74 -26.60
CA ILE A 628 -23.05 13.81 -27.39
C ILE A 628 -22.97 12.66 -28.39
N PHE A 629 -23.30 11.43 -27.97
CA PHE A 629 -23.30 10.26 -28.85
C PHE A 629 -24.27 10.41 -30.03
N GLY A 630 -25.51 10.80 -29.77
CA GLY A 630 -26.54 10.96 -30.81
C GLY A 630 -26.14 12.00 -31.85
N ILE A 631 -25.69 13.18 -31.40
CA ILE A 631 -25.30 14.28 -32.28
C ILE A 631 -24.05 13.92 -33.09
N SER A 632 -22.96 13.48 -32.43
CA SER A 632 -21.69 13.19 -33.12
C SER A 632 -21.80 12.01 -34.09
N THR A 633 -22.44 10.92 -33.68
CA THR A 633 -22.63 9.73 -34.52
C THR A 633 -23.60 10.03 -35.66
N GLY A 634 -24.69 10.75 -35.37
CA GLY A 634 -25.68 11.15 -36.37
C GLY A 634 -25.07 12.04 -37.46
N LEU A 635 -24.33 13.07 -37.07
CA LEU A 635 -23.63 13.97 -38.00
C LEU A 635 -22.56 13.22 -38.81
N GLY A 636 -21.80 12.34 -38.16
CA GLY A 636 -20.79 11.51 -38.81
C GLY A 636 -21.38 10.60 -39.89
N LEU A 637 -22.54 9.99 -39.64
CA LEU A 637 -23.24 9.15 -40.64
C LEU A 637 -23.77 9.98 -41.81
N VAL A 638 -24.25 11.20 -41.57
CA VAL A 638 -24.68 12.13 -42.63
C VAL A 638 -23.48 12.54 -43.50
N VAL A 639 -22.36 12.93 -42.90
CA VAL A 639 -21.13 13.28 -43.63
C VAL A 639 -20.62 12.08 -44.43
N MET A 640 -20.55 10.89 -43.82
CA MET A 640 -20.12 9.67 -44.49
C MET A 640 -21.04 9.31 -45.66
N SER A 641 -22.35 9.50 -45.51
CA SER A 641 -23.31 9.31 -46.60
C SER A 641 -23.07 10.25 -47.78
N LEU A 642 -22.81 11.54 -47.51
CA LEU A 642 -22.51 12.53 -48.54
C LEU A 642 -21.21 12.19 -49.29
N VAL A 643 -20.18 11.71 -48.57
CA VAL A 643 -18.93 11.22 -49.17
C VAL A 643 -19.16 9.98 -50.03
N LEU A 644 -19.95 9.01 -49.55
CA LEU A 644 -20.28 7.79 -50.30
C LEU A 644 -21.09 8.10 -51.56
N ARG A 645 -22.02 9.05 -51.50
CA ARG A 645 -22.76 9.56 -52.66
C ARG A 645 -21.84 10.22 -53.67
N TRP A 646 -20.93 11.08 -53.20
CA TRP A 646 -20.03 11.85 -54.06
C TRP A 646 -18.96 10.99 -54.72
N ARG A 647 -18.37 10.02 -53.99
CA ARG A 647 -17.20 9.28 -54.45
C ARG A 647 -17.48 7.91 -55.06
N PHE A 648 -18.59 7.27 -54.67
CA PHE A 648 -18.86 5.86 -55.01
C PHE A 648 -20.27 5.61 -55.58
N SER A 649 -21.14 6.63 -55.66
CA SER A 649 -22.49 6.56 -56.27
C SER A 649 -23.35 5.38 -55.79
N LEU A 650 -23.18 4.94 -54.54
CA LEU A 650 -23.85 3.77 -53.99
C LEU A 650 -25.36 4.02 -53.80
N PRO A 651 -26.27 3.16 -54.27
CA PRO A 651 -27.72 3.44 -54.32
C PRO A 651 -28.40 3.55 -52.93
N PHE A 652 -27.72 3.14 -51.86
CA PHE A 652 -28.24 3.15 -50.49
C PHE A 652 -27.73 4.31 -49.63
N TRP A 653 -27.05 5.32 -50.20
CA TRP A 653 -26.51 6.47 -49.46
C TRP A 653 -27.56 7.14 -48.55
N TRP A 654 -28.80 7.29 -49.03
CA TRP A 654 -29.90 7.95 -48.31
C TRP A 654 -30.26 7.25 -46.98
N THR A 655 -30.04 5.94 -46.86
CA THR A 655 -30.35 5.18 -45.63
C THR A 655 -29.52 5.67 -44.43
N LEU A 656 -28.25 6.01 -44.66
CA LEU A 656 -27.34 6.54 -43.64
C LEU A 656 -27.73 7.96 -43.20
N ILE A 657 -28.35 8.75 -44.09
CA ILE A 657 -28.88 10.08 -43.74
C ILE A 657 -30.12 9.94 -42.86
N VAL A 658 -31.01 9.00 -43.17
CA VAL A 658 -32.22 8.75 -42.37
C VAL A 658 -31.82 8.27 -40.97
N ILE A 659 -30.90 7.31 -40.86
CA ILE A 659 -30.40 6.80 -39.58
C ILE A 659 -29.63 7.90 -38.83
N GLY A 660 -28.76 8.64 -39.51
CA GLY A 660 -27.97 9.71 -38.91
C GLY A 660 -28.83 10.87 -38.40
N GLY A 661 -29.85 11.27 -39.17
CA GLY A 661 -30.83 12.28 -38.78
C GLY A 661 -31.68 11.86 -37.58
N PHE A 662 -32.10 10.59 -37.53
CA PHE A 662 -32.80 10.03 -36.37
C PHE A 662 -31.93 10.04 -35.11
N LEU A 663 -30.67 9.62 -35.20
CA LEU A 663 -29.75 9.62 -34.05
C LEU A 663 -29.42 11.03 -33.55
N ALA A 664 -29.21 11.99 -34.46
CA ALA A 664 -28.97 13.38 -34.10
C ALA A 664 -30.22 14.03 -33.46
N GLY A 665 -31.40 13.79 -34.04
CA GLY A 665 -32.68 14.27 -33.50
C GLY A 665 -33.02 13.67 -32.14
N ALA A 666 -32.87 12.35 -31.97
CA ALA A 666 -33.04 11.69 -30.68
C ALA A 666 -32.00 12.17 -29.65
N GLY A 667 -30.77 12.44 -30.06
CA GLY A 667 -29.73 13.03 -29.18
C GLY A 667 -30.06 14.44 -28.72
N PHE A 668 -30.77 15.23 -29.53
CA PHE A 668 -31.14 16.62 -29.21
C PHE A 668 -32.40 16.70 -28.33
N PHE A 669 -33.44 15.92 -28.66
CA PHE A 669 -34.77 16.05 -28.04
C PHE A 669 -35.08 14.98 -26.98
N LEU A 670 -34.59 13.75 -27.13
CA LEU A 670 -34.97 12.59 -26.30
C LEU A 670 -33.78 11.62 -26.09
N PRO A 671 -32.70 12.04 -25.40
CA PRO A 671 -31.46 11.26 -25.32
C PRO A 671 -31.64 9.88 -24.68
N GLY A 672 -32.65 9.71 -23.81
CA GLY A 672 -32.99 8.42 -23.20
C GLY A 672 -33.30 7.30 -24.20
N ILE A 673 -33.85 7.62 -25.38
CA ILE A 673 -34.15 6.63 -26.43
C ILE A 673 -32.86 6.03 -27.02
N LEU A 674 -31.75 6.75 -26.96
CA LEU A 674 -30.45 6.28 -27.48
C LEU A 674 -29.74 5.33 -26.52
N ALA A 675 -30.19 5.19 -25.27
CA ALA A 675 -29.52 4.38 -24.26
C ALA A 675 -29.34 2.89 -24.66
N PRO A 676 -30.31 2.20 -25.30
CA PRO A 676 -30.13 0.83 -25.77
C PRO A 676 -29.13 0.74 -26.94
N VAL A 677 -29.23 1.66 -27.91
CA VAL A 677 -28.39 1.70 -29.11
C VAL A 677 -26.93 2.04 -28.75
N HIS A 678 -26.72 3.04 -27.90
CA HIS A 678 -25.41 3.42 -27.38
C HIS A 678 -24.75 2.26 -26.62
N ARG A 679 -25.49 1.57 -25.75
CA ARG A 679 -24.99 0.39 -25.04
C ARG A 679 -24.61 -0.74 -25.98
N TYR A 680 -25.42 -1.00 -27.01
CA TYR A 680 -25.15 -2.06 -27.98
C TYR A 680 -23.96 -1.72 -28.90
N TRP A 681 -23.92 -0.50 -29.44
CA TRP A 681 -22.81 -0.01 -30.26
C TRP A 681 -21.49 0.02 -29.49
N GLY A 682 -21.51 0.49 -28.24
CA GLY A 682 -20.35 0.47 -27.35
C GLY A 682 -19.82 -0.95 -27.13
N ARG A 683 -20.70 -1.95 -26.98
CA ARG A 683 -20.30 -3.37 -26.88
C ARG A 683 -19.66 -3.89 -28.16
N ILE A 684 -20.21 -3.58 -29.34
CA ILE A 684 -19.65 -4.01 -30.63
C ILE A 684 -18.31 -3.33 -30.92
N SER A 685 -18.28 -2.00 -30.86
CA SER A 685 -17.07 -1.20 -31.14
C SER A 685 -15.91 -1.61 -30.22
N SER A 686 -16.19 -1.77 -28.91
CA SER A 686 -15.18 -2.27 -27.98
C SER A 686 -14.78 -3.72 -28.26
N ALA A 687 -15.68 -4.60 -28.69
CA ALA A 687 -15.35 -5.98 -29.04
C ALA A 687 -14.47 -6.06 -30.30
N VAL A 688 -14.80 -5.34 -31.36
CA VAL A 688 -14.02 -5.27 -32.60
C VAL A 688 -12.65 -4.65 -32.34
N GLY A 689 -12.61 -3.50 -31.68
CA GLY A 689 -11.35 -2.83 -31.31
C GLY A 689 -10.44 -3.73 -30.47
N ARG A 690 -10.99 -4.44 -29.48
CA ARG A 690 -10.22 -5.41 -28.68
C ARG A 690 -9.66 -6.55 -29.51
N ARG A 691 -10.40 -7.08 -30.49
CA ARG A 691 -9.95 -8.18 -31.35
C ARG A 691 -8.85 -7.75 -32.33
N VAL A 692 -9.03 -6.61 -33.01
CA VAL A 692 -8.03 -6.08 -33.95
C VAL A 692 -6.73 -5.77 -33.22
N PHE A 693 -6.81 -5.02 -32.12
CA PHE A 693 -5.64 -4.65 -31.34
C PHE A 693 -4.92 -5.88 -30.74
N THR A 694 -5.68 -6.88 -30.29
CA THR A 694 -5.15 -8.19 -29.87
C THR A 694 -4.34 -8.87 -30.96
N LEU A 695 -4.85 -8.89 -32.20
CA LEU A 695 -4.17 -9.51 -33.33
C LEU A 695 -2.87 -8.78 -33.66
N CYS A 696 -2.89 -7.44 -33.68
CA CYS A 696 -1.69 -6.62 -33.90
C CYS A 696 -0.60 -6.91 -32.86
N LEU A 697 -0.96 -6.98 -31.57
CA LEU A 697 0.02 -7.30 -30.51
C LEU A 697 0.55 -8.73 -30.63
N ALA A 698 -0.27 -9.70 -31.02
CA ALA A 698 0.19 -11.07 -31.25
C ALA A 698 1.14 -11.17 -32.45
N LEU A 699 0.85 -10.45 -33.54
CA LEU A 699 1.72 -10.35 -34.71
C LEU A 699 3.04 -9.66 -34.37
N GLY A 700 3.03 -8.57 -33.60
CA GLY A 700 4.26 -7.93 -33.12
C GLY A 700 5.07 -8.85 -32.21
N TYR A 701 4.41 -9.59 -31.31
CA TYR A 701 5.08 -10.50 -30.39
C TYR A 701 5.76 -11.67 -31.10
N TYR A 702 5.05 -12.40 -31.98
CA TYR A 702 5.61 -13.55 -32.67
C TYR A 702 6.38 -13.20 -33.94
N GLY A 703 6.10 -12.05 -34.57
CA GLY A 703 6.76 -11.61 -35.79
C GLY A 703 8.03 -10.80 -35.56
N VAL A 704 8.14 -10.10 -34.42
CA VAL A 704 9.30 -9.23 -34.13
C VAL A 704 9.98 -9.64 -32.83
N LEU A 705 9.26 -9.63 -31.70
CA LEU A 705 9.87 -9.83 -30.38
C LEU A 705 10.48 -11.21 -30.25
N TRP A 706 9.74 -12.27 -30.56
CA TRP A 706 10.23 -13.65 -30.42
C TRP A 706 11.41 -13.99 -31.35
N PRO A 707 11.39 -13.68 -32.66
CA PRO A 707 12.55 -13.90 -33.53
C PRO A 707 13.79 -13.14 -33.06
N THR A 708 13.60 -11.89 -32.61
CA THR A 708 14.69 -11.07 -32.05
C THR A 708 15.25 -11.67 -30.77
N ALA A 709 14.38 -12.12 -29.87
CA ALA A 709 14.76 -12.83 -28.64
C ALA A 709 15.57 -14.09 -28.96
N LEU A 710 15.12 -14.87 -29.94
CA LEU A 710 15.78 -16.09 -30.37
C LEU A 710 17.17 -15.80 -30.94
N GLY A 711 17.28 -14.82 -31.85
CA GLY A 711 18.57 -14.39 -32.40
C GLY A 711 19.55 -13.96 -31.32
N ALA A 712 19.11 -13.11 -30.38
CA ALA A 712 19.93 -12.64 -29.27
C ALA A 712 20.43 -13.80 -28.36
N ARG A 713 19.57 -14.77 -28.06
CA ARG A 713 19.97 -15.96 -27.28
C ARG A 713 20.95 -16.86 -28.03
N LEU A 714 20.76 -17.02 -29.34
CA LEU A 714 21.71 -17.76 -30.19
C LEU A 714 23.09 -17.08 -30.24
N THR A 715 23.14 -15.76 -30.07
CA THR A 715 24.40 -14.99 -29.93
C THR A 715 24.93 -14.92 -28.49
N GLY A 716 24.33 -15.65 -27.55
CA GLY A 716 24.79 -15.74 -26.15
C GLY A 716 24.29 -14.65 -25.21
N ARG A 717 23.45 -13.70 -25.66
CA ARG A 717 22.87 -12.67 -24.79
C ARG A 717 21.85 -13.30 -23.82
N ARG A 718 22.04 -13.06 -22.52
CA ARG A 718 21.07 -13.36 -21.46
C ARG A 718 20.37 -12.06 -21.07
N PHE A 719 19.03 -12.07 -21.10
CA PHE A 719 18.20 -10.91 -20.73
C PHE A 719 17.79 -10.93 -19.26
N LEU A 720 17.76 -12.12 -18.63
CA LEU A 720 17.47 -12.28 -17.21
C LEU A 720 18.22 -13.51 -16.70
N GLU A 721 18.72 -13.42 -15.46
CA GLU A 721 19.24 -14.55 -14.72
C GLU A 721 18.07 -15.36 -14.14
N LYS A 722 17.94 -16.62 -14.57
CA LYS A 722 16.76 -17.45 -14.29
C LYS A 722 16.98 -18.49 -13.20
N GLY A 723 18.18 -18.60 -12.66
CA GLY A 723 18.49 -19.65 -11.72
C GLY A 723 19.68 -19.29 -10.85
N PRO A 724 19.90 -20.08 -9.79
CA PRO A 724 21.04 -19.94 -8.93
C PRO A 724 22.34 -20.14 -9.73
N ASP A 725 23.34 -19.32 -9.44
CA ASP A 725 24.70 -19.47 -9.94
C ASP A 725 25.60 -19.70 -8.73
N ARG A 726 26.09 -20.92 -8.55
CA ARG A 726 26.92 -21.28 -7.39
C ARG A 726 28.36 -20.75 -7.48
N ALA A 727 28.72 -20.06 -8.55
CA ALA A 727 30.07 -19.51 -8.73
C ALA A 727 30.36 -18.27 -7.86
N PRO A 728 29.50 -17.22 -7.81
CA PRO A 728 29.77 -16.05 -6.98
C PRO A 728 29.47 -16.26 -5.49
N GLY A 729 30.33 -15.72 -4.62
CA GLY A 729 30.13 -15.70 -3.16
C GLY A 729 29.07 -14.68 -2.68
N THR A 730 28.69 -13.74 -3.55
CA THR A 730 27.66 -12.71 -3.30
C THR A 730 26.82 -12.49 -4.56
N TYR A 731 25.55 -12.17 -4.40
CA TYR A 731 24.67 -11.72 -5.46
C TYR A 731 24.35 -10.22 -5.39
N TRP A 732 24.94 -9.49 -4.45
CA TRP A 732 24.83 -8.02 -4.42
C TRP A 732 25.56 -7.44 -5.64
N GLU A 733 24.83 -6.67 -6.45
CA GLU A 733 25.39 -5.93 -7.57
C GLU A 733 25.77 -4.51 -7.09
N PRO A 734 27.01 -4.04 -7.34
CA PRO A 734 27.41 -2.70 -6.93
C PRO A 734 26.64 -1.64 -7.72
N CYS A 735 26.18 -0.61 -7.02
CA CYS A 735 25.53 0.54 -7.62
C CYS A 735 26.57 1.61 -7.97
N SER A 736 26.39 2.28 -9.10
CA SER A 736 27.20 3.46 -9.43
C SER A 736 26.62 4.71 -8.75
N PRO A 737 27.46 5.66 -8.29
CA PRO A 737 26.99 6.93 -7.75
C PRO A 737 26.08 7.64 -8.74
N VAL A 738 24.86 7.98 -8.31
CA VAL A 738 23.86 8.62 -9.17
C VAL A 738 24.11 10.13 -9.20
N LYS A 739 24.38 10.67 -10.39
CA LYS A 739 24.49 12.13 -10.57
C LYS A 739 23.12 12.78 -10.39
N ARG A 740 23.07 13.94 -9.72
CA ARG A 740 21.86 14.77 -9.52
C ARG A 740 21.06 15.01 -10.81
N GLU A 741 21.75 15.25 -11.93
CA GLU A 741 21.16 15.46 -13.25
C GLU A 741 20.38 14.25 -13.78
N SER A 742 20.68 13.04 -13.29
CA SER A 742 19.95 11.82 -13.66
C SER A 742 18.49 11.94 -13.28
N CYS A 743 18.16 12.57 -12.15
CA CYS A 743 16.80 12.70 -11.67
C CYS A 743 15.94 13.60 -12.57
N GLU A 744 16.51 14.44 -13.43
CA GLU A 744 15.71 15.23 -14.38
C GLU A 744 15.23 14.42 -15.60
N ARG A 745 15.75 13.19 -15.73
CA ARG A 745 15.49 12.28 -16.84
C ARG A 745 14.66 11.10 -16.38
N GLN A 746 13.73 10.70 -17.23
CA GLN A 746 12.88 9.53 -17.02
C GLN A 746 13.57 8.19 -17.35
N TYR A 747 14.83 8.24 -17.81
CA TYR A 747 15.70 7.11 -18.16
C TYR A 747 16.99 7.12 -17.33
#